data_AF-A0A5C2CXM1-F1
#
_entry.id   AF-A0A5C2CXM1-F1
#
_cell.length_a   1.000
_cell.length_b   1.000
_cell.length_c   1.000
_cell.angle_alpha   90.00
_cell.angle_beta   90.00
_cell.angle_gamma   90.00
#
_symmetry.space_group_name_H-M   'P 1'
#
loop_
_entity.id
_entity.type
_entity.pdbx_description
1 polymer ?
#
loop_
_entity_poly.entity_id
_entity_poly.type
_entity_poly.pdbx_seq_one_letter_code
_entity_poly.pdbx_strand_id
1 'polypeptide(L)'
;MSTANINIEAIYPLSHMQQGMLFHTLLAPQSEVYFDQASWTIQGDVNVEAFRQAWRQVVERHPILRTAFLWERRDKPLQIVRRRVELPWEVHDWRHMDPEEQQQRLDDYVVSDRARGFELSEPPLMRFALLRLADDLWHFVWSFHHILLDGWGSSLLLSEISSFYDAYSNGKHLELSQPRPYRDYIGWLQRQDLNAAEAYWKRRLQGFTSPTSFGLPENLHQNGKNNYIEKTRGIDEQTSRGLEALARYQQVTLNTLIQGAWALLMWRYSGEADVLFGVTVSGRPADLEGVEQMVGLFINTLPVRVQIDGDTQVGPWLKQLQVEQTEMRQYEYSPLVEVQGWSEVGRGVPLFESILVFESFPNISSPATVDPNASVTLPSVERFQTTNYPLTVRVRVEHNWSIGIVYDAHRFQGEAIGRMAHHLGNILEEMARDPRQPLSQISLMTEAEQQQLLVAYNQTAVELPSHDCVHHLFEAQAAETPDATALIFQGQTLSYAELNRKANQLARHLRSAGVGPEVLAGIMMQRSLDMVVGILAVLKAGGAYLPLDPEYPADRLAFMVKDSAAQVLLTQKSLLGLLPEHGVETVCIDADWPVIAQQSEDNLEHISDAEDLAYIIYTSGTTGTPKGVMIDHGILRIHFSQVRFISESTLMM
;
A
#
# COMPACT_ATOMS: atom_id res chain seq x y z
N MET A 1 -12.55 -50.15 37.02
CA MET A 1 -13.39 -49.07 36.47
C MET A 1 -13.82 -49.49 35.07
N SER A 2 -15.13 -49.61 34.87
CA SER A 2 -15.77 -50.05 33.62
C SER A 2 -15.32 -49.20 32.44
N THR A 3 -15.05 -49.84 31.29
CA THR A 3 -14.88 -49.21 29.98
C THR A 3 -16.19 -48.54 29.56
N ALA A 4 -16.51 -47.41 30.18
CA ALA A 4 -17.58 -46.53 29.75
C ALA A 4 -17.18 -45.95 28.38
N ASN A 5 -18.03 -46.19 27.37
CA ASN A 5 -18.07 -45.60 26.03
C ASN A 5 -17.04 -44.48 25.76
N ILE A 6 -15.85 -44.84 25.30
CA ILE A 6 -14.89 -43.84 24.80
C ILE A 6 -15.44 -43.32 23.45
N ASN A 7 -15.99 -42.11 23.41
CA ASN A 7 -16.43 -41.46 22.17
C ASN A 7 -15.24 -40.89 21.38
N ILE A 8 -14.30 -41.74 20.98
CA ILE A 8 -13.11 -41.38 20.18
C ILE A 8 -12.99 -42.38 19.02
N GLU A 9 -12.85 -41.85 17.82
CA GLU A 9 -12.66 -42.61 16.58
C GLU A 9 -11.18 -42.65 16.16
N ALA A 10 -10.48 -41.51 16.19
CA ALA A 10 -9.10 -41.39 15.77
C ALA A 10 -8.39 -40.22 16.47
N ILE A 11 -7.06 -40.31 16.56
CA ILE A 11 -6.19 -39.24 17.08
C ILE A 11 -4.97 -39.11 16.16
N TYR A 12 -4.65 -37.89 15.75
CA TYR A 12 -3.49 -37.59 14.88
C TYR A 12 -3.06 -36.12 15.08
N PRO A 13 -1.84 -35.71 14.69
CA PRO A 13 -1.41 -34.32 14.85
C PRO A 13 -2.12 -33.37 13.88
N LEU A 14 -1.98 -32.08 14.13
CA LEU A 14 -2.46 -31.02 13.25
C LEU A 14 -1.55 -30.86 12.03
N SER A 15 -2.11 -30.45 10.90
CA SER A 15 -1.28 -29.92 9.79
C SER A 15 -0.60 -28.61 10.21
N HIS A 16 0.42 -28.20 9.48
CA HIS A 16 1.16 -26.96 9.80
C HIS A 16 0.26 -25.72 9.78
N MET A 17 -0.65 -25.63 8.81
CA MET A 17 -1.62 -24.53 8.73
C MET A 17 -2.60 -24.56 9.92
N GLN A 18 -3.10 -25.74 10.29
CA GLN A 18 -3.97 -25.87 11.47
C GLN A 18 -3.25 -25.47 12.77
N GLN A 19 -1.95 -25.76 12.90
CA GLN A 19 -1.14 -25.32 14.05
C GLN A 19 -1.00 -23.79 14.09
N GLY A 20 -0.76 -23.16 12.95
CA GLY A 20 -0.70 -21.70 12.83
C GLY A 20 -2.03 -21.04 13.22
N MET A 21 -3.15 -21.52 12.67
CA MET A 21 -4.49 -21.02 13.02
C MET A 21 -4.79 -21.19 14.51
N LEU A 22 -4.52 -22.38 15.07
CA LEU A 22 -4.69 -22.64 16.50
C LEU A 22 -3.90 -21.64 17.35
N PHE A 23 -2.63 -21.41 17.03
CA PHE A 23 -1.79 -20.46 17.75
C PHE A 23 -2.36 -19.04 17.72
N HIS A 24 -2.78 -18.57 16.54
CA HIS A 24 -3.38 -17.24 16.38
C HIS A 24 -4.71 -17.09 17.13
N THR A 25 -5.60 -18.09 17.07
CA THR A 25 -6.87 -18.09 17.82
C THR A 25 -6.61 -18.01 19.33
N LEU A 26 -5.57 -18.69 19.84
CA LEU A 26 -5.21 -18.66 21.26
C LEU A 26 -4.60 -17.32 21.70
N LEU A 27 -3.84 -16.65 20.82
CA LEU A 27 -3.25 -15.33 21.11
C LEU A 27 -4.29 -14.20 21.13
N ALA A 28 -5.34 -14.30 20.31
CA ALA A 28 -6.39 -13.30 20.22
C ALA A 28 -7.80 -13.94 20.23
N PRO A 29 -8.27 -14.48 21.38
CA PRO A 29 -9.52 -15.23 21.45
C PRO A 29 -10.79 -14.44 21.09
N GLN A 30 -10.73 -13.10 21.16
CA GLN A 30 -11.82 -12.20 20.79
C GLN A 30 -11.78 -11.76 19.32
N SER A 31 -10.82 -12.27 18.54
CA SER A 31 -10.69 -11.98 17.12
C SER A 31 -11.69 -12.80 16.31
N GLU A 32 -12.23 -12.20 15.25
CA GLU A 32 -13.08 -12.89 14.27
C GLU A 32 -12.25 -13.59 13.17
N VAL A 33 -10.92 -13.53 13.26
CA VAL A 33 -10.00 -14.19 12.32
C VAL A 33 -10.21 -15.71 12.36
N TYR A 34 -10.28 -16.34 11.18
CA TYR A 34 -10.61 -17.76 10.99
C TYR A 34 -12.05 -18.15 11.38
N PHE A 35 -12.93 -17.20 11.66
CA PHE A 35 -14.35 -17.44 11.73
C PHE A 35 -14.96 -17.30 10.33
N ASP A 36 -15.56 -18.39 9.84
CA ASP A 36 -16.27 -18.39 8.57
C ASP A 36 -17.77 -18.42 8.83
N GLN A 37 -18.49 -17.57 8.11
CA GLN A 37 -19.95 -17.56 8.10
C GLN A 37 -20.46 -17.43 6.67
N ALA A 38 -21.27 -18.39 6.26
CA ALA A 38 -21.99 -18.35 5.01
C ALA A 38 -23.49 -18.23 5.31
N SER A 39 -24.16 -17.30 4.64
CA SER A 39 -25.60 -17.13 4.76
C SER A 39 -26.25 -16.98 3.39
N TRP A 40 -27.47 -17.50 3.26
CA TRP A 40 -28.25 -17.37 2.03
C TRP A 40 -29.73 -17.52 2.31
N THR A 41 -30.52 -16.85 1.48
CA THR A 41 -31.98 -16.93 1.50
C THR A 41 -32.42 -18.13 0.67
N ILE A 42 -33.44 -18.87 1.11
CA ILE A 42 -34.02 -20.00 0.41
C ILE A 42 -35.48 -19.65 0.12
N GLN A 43 -35.82 -19.61 -1.17
CA GLN A 43 -37.22 -19.47 -1.61
C GLN A 43 -37.86 -20.85 -1.73
N GLY A 44 -39.04 -21.00 -1.16
CA GLY A 44 -39.83 -22.22 -1.15
C GLY A 44 -40.09 -22.77 0.26
N ASP A 45 -40.84 -23.88 0.31
CA ASP A 45 -41.07 -24.60 1.56
C ASP A 45 -39.89 -25.54 1.86
N VAL A 46 -39.16 -25.26 2.94
CA VAL A 46 -37.99 -26.04 3.34
C VAL A 46 -38.43 -27.19 4.22
N ASN A 47 -38.14 -28.43 3.81
CA ASN A 47 -38.31 -29.60 4.67
C ASN A 47 -37.19 -29.63 5.72
N VAL A 48 -37.45 -28.98 6.86
CA VAL A 48 -36.46 -28.80 7.95
C VAL A 48 -35.87 -30.12 8.43
N GLU A 49 -36.67 -31.20 8.49
CA GLU A 49 -36.18 -32.50 8.96
C GLU A 49 -35.28 -33.16 7.92
N ALA A 50 -35.66 -33.15 6.64
CA ALA A 50 -34.79 -33.63 5.55
C ALA A 50 -33.47 -32.84 5.50
N PHE A 51 -33.52 -31.52 5.73
CA PHE A 51 -32.34 -30.67 5.76
C PHE A 51 -31.41 -30.99 6.94
N ARG A 52 -31.97 -31.19 8.14
CA ARG A 52 -31.22 -31.66 9.31
C ARG A 52 -30.60 -33.03 9.09
N GLN A 53 -31.31 -33.94 8.43
CA GLN A 53 -30.81 -35.27 8.09
C GLN A 53 -29.67 -35.20 7.07
N ALA A 54 -29.77 -34.35 6.05
CA ALA A 54 -28.72 -34.13 5.06
C ALA A 54 -27.40 -33.70 5.72
N TRP A 55 -27.45 -32.68 6.59
CA TRP A 55 -26.27 -32.23 7.34
C TRP A 55 -25.70 -33.30 8.27
N ARG A 56 -26.58 -34.06 8.96
CA ARG A 56 -26.14 -35.15 9.84
C ARG A 56 -25.39 -36.21 9.06
N GLN A 57 -25.93 -36.62 7.91
CA GLN A 57 -25.31 -37.62 7.03
C GLN A 57 -23.92 -37.16 6.57
N VAL A 58 -23.80 -35.89 6.15
CA VAL A 58 -22.53 -35.30 5.72
C VAL A 58 -21.51 -35.25 6.86
N VAL A 59 -21.91 -34.85 8.07
CA VAL A 59 -21.02 -34.82 9.25
C VAL A 59 -20.58 -36.22 9.67
N GLU A 60 -21.44 -37.23 9.55
CA GLU A 60 -21.06 -38.62 9.79
C GLU A 60 -20.02 -39.10 8.76
N ARG A 61 -20.22 -38.73 7.49
CA ARG A 61 -19.36 -39.05 6.34
C ARG A 61 -17.96 -38.45 6.42
N HIS A 62 -17.81 -37.27 7.03
CA HIS A 62 -16.54 -36.53 7.07
C HIS A 62 -15.99 -36.39 8.50
N PRO A 63 -15.06 -37.26 8.93
CA PRO A 63 -14.54 -37.27 10.30
C PRO A 63 -13.98 -35.93 10.79
N ILE A 64 -13.42 -35.09 9.90
CA ILE A 64 -12.89 -33.77 10.27
C ILE A 64 -13.95 -32.89 10.94
N LEU A 65 -15.22 -32.97 10.51
CA LEU A 65 -16.32 -32.17 11.07
C LEU A 65 -16.68 -32.55 12.52
N ARG A 66 -16.18 -33.69 13.01
CA ARG A 66 -16.37 -34.21 14.37
C ARG A 66 -15.11 -34.09 15.23
N THR A 67 -14.17 -33.23 14.82
CA THR A 67 -12.83 -33.16 15.41
C THR A 67 -12.69 -32.04 16.44
N ALA A 68 -12.13 -32.40 17.60
CA ALA A 68 -11.64 -31.48 18.62
C ALA A 68 -10.13 -31.22 18.43
N PHE A 69 -9.64 -30.07 18.87
CA PHE A 69 -8.22 -29.74 18.89
C PHE A 69 -7.76 -29.58 20.35
N LEU A 70 -6.76 -30.35 20.76
CA LEU A 70 -6.19 -30.26 22.11
C LEU A 70 -4.72 -29.82 22.06
N TRP A 71 -4.37 -28.82 22.85
CA TRP A 71 -3.00 -28.28 22.97
C TRP A 71 -2.47 -28.26 24.40
N GLU A 72 -3.35 -28.19 25.40
CA GLU A 72 -2.94 -28.04 26.79
C GLU A 72 -2.14 -29.23 27.31
N ARG A 73 -1.01 -28.93 27.98
CA ARG A 73 -0.12 -29.92 28.63
C ARG A 73 0.36 -31.01 27.67
N ARG A 74 0.63 -30.64 26.41
CA ARG A 74 1.16 -31.51 25.36
C ARG A 74 2.34 -30.83 24.67
N ASP A 75 3.31 -31.63 24.23
CA ASP A 75 4.44 -31.15 23.44
C ASP A 75 4.01 -30.72 22.02
N LYS A 76 2.98 -31.37 21.47
CA LYS A 76 2.39 -31.06 20.17
C LYS A 76 0.86 -31.11 20.26
N PRO A 77 0.14 -30.18 19.59
CA PRO A 77 -1.30 -30.23 19.56
C PRO A 77 -1.80 -31.46 18.78
N LEU A 78 -2.99 -31.95 19.15
CA LEU A 78 -3.60 -33.15 18.59
C LEU A 78 -5.03 -32.89 18.13
N GLN A 79 -5.40 -33.52 17.02
CA GLN A 79 -6.76 -33.68 16.55
C GLN A 79 -7.37 -34.93 17.18
N ILE A 80 -8.57 -34.82 17.75
CA ILE A 80 -9.34 -35.93 18.31
C ILE A 80 -10.69 -36.00 17.61
N VAL A 81 -10.85 -37.02 16.76
CA VAL A 81 -12.11 -37.31 16.08
C VAL A 81 -13.06 -38.01 17.05
N ARG A 82 -14.25 -37.45 17.27
CA ARG A 82 -15.34 -38.10 18.03
C ARG A 82 -16.11 -39.05 17.13
N ARG A 83 -16.58 -40.21 17.62
CA ARG A 83 -17.40 -41.14 16.81
C ARG A 83 -18.76 -40.55 16.43
N ARG A 84 -19.33 -39.72 17.31
CA ARG A 84 -20.59 -38.99 17.09
C ARG A 84 -20.52 -37.65 17.79
N VAL A 85 -21.18 -36.65 17.21
CA VAL A 85 -21.41 -35.32 17.77
C VAL A 85 -22.87 -34.95 17.55
N GLU A 86 -23.43 -34.17 18.46
CA GLU A 86 -24.76 -33.58 18.27
C GLU A 86 -24.59 -32.23 17.56
N LEU A 87 -25.38 -32.00 16.50
CA LEU A 87 -25.29 -30.76 15.73
C LEU A 87 -26.16 -29.65 16.36
N PRO A 88 -25.59 -28.48 16.67
CA PRO A 88 -26.36 -27.37 17.22
C PRO A 88 -27.19 -26.71 16.12
N TRP A 89 -28.52 -26.73 16.30
CA TRP A 89 -29.51 -26.12 15.42
C TRP A 89 -30.32 -25.07 16.17
N GLU A 90 -30.37 -23.86 15.62
CA GLU A 90 -31.31 -22.83 16.02
C GLU A 90 -32.37 -22.69 14.92
N VAL A 91 -33.65 -22.72 15.28
CA VAL A 91 -34.75 -22.51 14.34
C VAL A 91 -35.64 -21.42 14.89
N HIS A 92 -35.77 -20.33 14.15
CA HIS A 92 -36.54 -19.16 14.57
C HIS A 92 -37.66 -18.89 13.57
N ASP A 93 -38.85 -18.59 14.07
CA ASP A 93 -39.99 -18.23 13.25
C ASP A 93 -40.27 -16.73 13.40
N TRP A 94 -39.91 -15.95 12.39
CA TRP A 94 -40.01 -14.49 12.37
C TRP A 94 -41.12 -13.99 11.44
N ARG A 95 -41.95 -14.88 10.88
CA ARG A 95 -43.05 -14.53 9.97
C ARG A 95 -44.05 -13.53 10.54
N HIS A 96 -44.12 -13.44 11.87
CA HIS A 96 -45.00 -12.55 12.60
C HIS A 96 -44.44 -11.13 12.82
N MET A 97 -43.18 -10.90 12.47
CA MET A 97 -42.48 -9.63 12.64
C MET A 97 -42.56 -8.79 11.37
N ASP A 98 -42.47 -7.47 11.51
CA ASP A 98 -42.39 -6.56 10.35
C ASP A 98 -41.06 -6.74 9.60
N PRO A 99 -41.02 -6.58 8.25
CA PRO A 99 -39.81 -6.83 7.46
C PRO A 99 -38.57 -6.03 7.86
N GLU A 100 -38.75 -4.78 8.31
CA GLU A 100 -37.65 -3.94 8.80
C GLU A 100 -37.08 -4.48 10.13
N GLU A 101 -37.95 -4.97 11.02
CA GLU A 101 -37.51 -5.64 12.27
C GLU A 101 -36.82 -6.97 11.95
N GLN A 102 -37.31 -7.73 10.97
CA GLN A 102 -36.67 -8.97 10.53
C GLN A 102 -35.25 -8.71 10.03
N GLN A 103 -35.05 -7.68 9.20
CA GLN A 103 -33.73 -7.34 8.69
C GLN A 103 -32.78 -6.91 9.80
N GLN A 104 -33.21 -6.03 10.71
CA GLN A 104 -32.38 -5.60 11.84
C GLN A 104 -31.98 -6.77 12.73
N ARG A 105 -32.92 -7.68 13.03
CA ARG A 105 -32.63 -8.88 13.83
C ARG A 105 -31.72 -9.86 13.10
N LEU A 106 -31.82 -9.95 11.77
CA LEU A 106 -30.91 -10.76 10.98
C LEU A 106 -29.48 -10.22 11.07
N ASP A 107 -29.32 -8.90 10.89
CA ASP A 107 -28.03 -8.23 10.99
C ASP A 107 -27.42 -8.41 12.39
N ASP A 108 -28.23 -8.22 13.43
CA ASP A 108 -27.82 -8.43 14.83
C ASP A 108 -27.47 -9.90 15.10
N TYR A 109 -28.23 -10.86 14.54
CA TYR A 109 -27.98 -12.29 14.68
C TYR A 109 -26.61 -12.65 14.10
N VAL A 110 -26.36 -12.25 12.86
CA VAL A 110 -25.12 -12.49 12.12
C VAL A 110 -23.90 -11.98 12.91
N VAL A 111 -23.97 -10.76 13.45
CA VAL A 111 -22.90 -10.16 14.27
C VAL A 111 -22.74 -10.86 15.62
N SER A 112 -23.85 -11.12 16.33
CA SER A 112 -23.81 -11.77 17.64
C SER A 112 -23.28 -13.20 17.54
N ASP A 113 -23.60 -13.91 16.46
CA ASP A 113 -23.11 -15.24 16.18
C ASP A 113 -21.59 -15.23 16.03
N ARG A 114 -21.03 -14.33 15.19
CA ARG A 114 -19.56 -14.17 15.05
C ARG A 114 -18.89 -13.95 16.40
N ALA A 115 -19.44 -13.06 17.23
CA ALA A 115 -18.89 -12.74 18.55
C ALA A 115 -18.90 -13.92 19.54
N ARG A 116 -19.74 -14.94 19.35
CA ARG A 116 -19.75 -16.15 20.20
C ARG A 116 -18.50 -17.02 20.01
N GLY A 117 -17.84 -16.95 18.85
CA GLY A 117 -16.64 -17.75 18.56
C GLY A 117 -16.87 -19.26 18.65
N PHE A 118 -15.78 -20.03 18.78
CA PHE A 118 -15.82 -21.48 18.99
C PHE A 118 -14.75 -21.90 20.03
N GLU A 119 -15.10 -22.82 20.93
CA GLU A 119 -14.14 -23.49 21.80
C GLU A 119 -13.53 -24.68 21.06
N LEU A 120 -12.27 -24.56 20.61
CA LEU A 120 -11.63 -25.53 19.71
C LEU A 120 -11.48 -26.93 20.31
N SER A 121 -11.51 -27.05 21.64
CA SER A 121 -11.45 -28.33 22.35
C SER A 121 -12.81 -29.06 22.43
N GLU A 122 -13.92 -28.40 22.06
CA GLU A 122 -15.29 -28.91 22.17
C GLU A 122 -16.01 -28.97 20.81
N PRO A 123 -15.97 -30.13 20.11
CA PRO A 123 -16.67 -30.29 18.84
C PRO A 123 -18.19 -30.46 19.06
N PRO A 124 -19.03 -30.09 18.08
CA PRO A 124 -18.65 -29.64 16.74
C PRO A 124 -18.26 -28.16 16.67
N LEU A 125 -17.23 -27.83 15.87
CA LEU A 125 -16.81 -26.44 15.62
C LEU A 125 -17.57 -25.81 14.45
N MET A 126 -18.88 -26.09 14.41
CA MET A 126 -19.81 -25.57 13.43
C MET A 126 -21.22 -25.53 14.02
N ARG A 127 -22.05 -24.62 13.50
CA ARG A 127 -23.44 -24.45 13.93
C ARG A 127 -24.32 -23.88 12.84
N PHE A 128 -25.62 -24.03 13.05
CA PHE A 128 -26.63 -23.78 12.02
C PHE A 128 -27.80 -22.98 12.59
N ALA A 129 -28.24 -21.99 11.84
CA ALA A 129 -29.46 -21.24 12.11
C ALA A 129 -30.38 -21.30 10.89
N LEU A 130 -31.65 -21.59 11.11
CA LEU A 130 -32.68 -21.57 10.08
C LEU A 130 -33.80 -20.62 10.52
N LEU A 131 -33.90 -19.49 9.81
CA LEU A 131 -34.76 -18.37 10.15
C LEU A 131 -35.92 -18.33 9.15
N ARG A 132 -37.16 -18.49 9.61
CA ARG A 132 -38.33 -18.43 8.74
C ARG A 132 -38.85 -16.99 8.66
N LEU A 133 -38.71 -16.37 7.49
CA LEU A 133 -39.07 -14.97 7.24
C LEU A 133 -40.49 -14.82 6.67
N ALA A 134 -40.93 -15.77 5.84
CA ALA A 134 -42.29 -15.87 5.32
C ALA A 134 -42.72 -17.36 5.24
N ASP A 135 -43.93 -17.63 4.75
CA ASP A 135 -44.40 -19.01 4.59
C ASP A 135 -43.50 -19.82 3.64
N ASP A 136 -42.99 -19.17 2.59
CA ASP A 136 -42.13 -19.71 1.54
C ASP A 136 -40.76 -19.01 1.47
N LEU A 137 -40.32 -18.38 2.57
CA LEU A 137 -39.05 -17.67 2.63
C LEU A 137 -38.28 -18.01 3.90
N TRP A 138 -37.08 -18.55 3.71
CA TRP A 138 -36.17 -18.91 4.80
C TRP A 138 -34.83 -18.22 4.61
N HIS A 139 -34.11 -18.01 5.70
CA HIS A 139 -32.72 -17.58 5.68
C HIS A 139 -31.90 -18.55 6.50
N PHE A 140 -30.86 -19.10 5.89
CA PHE A 140 -29.99 -20.08 6.52
C PHE A 140 -28.64 -19.45 6.80
N VAL A 141 -28.13 -19.67 8.02
CA VAL A 141 -26.80 -19.24 8.46
C VAL A 141 -26.01 -20.48 8.86
N TRP A 142 -24.85 -20.65 8.24
CA TRP A 142 -23.88 -21.68 8.57
C TRP A 142 -22.58 -21.03 9.02
N SER A 143 -22.22 -21.28 10.27
CA SER A 143 -20.98 -20.80 10.86
C SER A 143 -20.06 -21.95 11.21
N PHE A 144 -18.76 -21.82 10.96
CA PHE A 144 -17.75 -22.82 11.32
C PHE A 144 -16.38 -22.18 11.52
N HIS A 145 -15.49 -22.89 12.21
CA HIS A 145 -14.10 -22.45 12.35
C HIS A 145 -13.25 -22.95 11.16
N HIS A 146 -12.49 -22.05 10.52
CA HIS A 146 -11.70 -22.31 9.31
C HIS A 146 -10.67 -23.45 9.48
N ILE A 147 -10.25 -23.75 10.73
CA ILE A 147 -9.38 -24.89 11.07
C ILE A 147 -9.91 -26.25 10.57
N LEU A 148 -11.23 -26.38 10.35
CA LEU A 148 -11.86 -27.59 9.85
C LEU A 148 -11.81 -27.71 8.32
N LEU A 149 -11.98 -26.60 7.61
CA LEU A 149 -12.37 -26.59 6.19
C LEU A 149 -11.76 -25.40 5.45
N ASP A 150 -11.25 -25.64 4.25
CA ASP A 150 -11.02 -24.58 3.28
C ASP A 150 -12.23 -24.37 2.34
N GLY A 151 -12.19 -23.31 1.54
CA GLY A 151 -13.28 -23.01 0.60
C GLY A 151 -13.56 -24.12 -0.42
N TRP A 152 -12.56 -24.93 -0.78
CA TRP A 152 -12.76 -26.09 -1.66
C TRP A 152 -13.56 -27.18 -0.95
N GLY A 153 -13.18 -27.52 0.28
CA GLY A 153 -13.90 -28.46 1.14
C GLY A 153 -15.34 -28.00 1.39
N SER A 154 -15.54 -26.72 1.67
CA SER A 154 -16.88 -26.14 1.83
C SER A 154 -17.74 -26.28 0.57
N SER A 155 -17.16 -26.12 -0.62
CA SER A 155 -17.89 -26.33 -1.87
C SER A 155 -18.33 -27.78 -2.09
N LEU A 156 -17.46 -28.74 -1.77
CA LEU A 156 -17.80 -30.17 -1.84
C LEU A 156 -18.92 -30.52 -0.87
N LEU A 157 -18.86 -30.00 0.36
CA LEU A 157 -19.88 -30.25 1.38
C LEU A 157 -21.25 -29.76 0.94
N LEU A 158 -21.34 -28.53 0.43
CA LEU A 158 -22.62 -27.97 -0.05
C LEU A 158 -23.21 -28.77 -1.21
N SER A 159 -22.38 -29.30 -2.11
CA SER A 159 -22.84 -30.21 -3.18
C SER A 159 -23.40 -31.52 -2.63
N GLU A 160 -22.72 -32.14 -1.65
CA GLU A 160 -23.23 -33.34 -0.99
C GLU A 160 -24.52 -33.08 -0.21
N ILE A 161 -24.60 -31.95 0.51
CA ILE A 161 -25.81 -31.54 1.26
C ILE A 161 -27.01 -31.40 0.33
N SER A 162 -26.84 -30.75 -0.82
CA SER A 162 -27.92 -30.63 -1.82
C SER A 162 -28.42 -32.01 -2.25
N SER A 163 -27.49 -32.92 -2.57
CA SER A 163 -27.83 -34.27 -3.02
C SER A 163 -28.60 -35.07 -1.95
N PHE A 164 -28.15 -35.00 -0.69
CA PHE A 164 -28.84 -35.68 0.42
C PHE A 164 -30.19 -35.03 0.73
N TYR A 165 -30.28 -33.69 0.68
CA TYR A 165 -31.53 -32.97 0.91
C TYR A 165 -32.60 -33.35 -0.13
N ASP A 166 -32.24 -33.41 -1.40
CA ASP A 166 -33.16 -33.80 -2.48
C ASP A 166 -33.63 -35.25 -2.28
N ALA A 167 -32.74 -36.17 -1.91
CA ALA A 167 -33.10 -37.55 -1.64
C ALA A 167 -34.08 -37.66 -0.46
N TYR A 168 -33.75 -37.07 0.69
CA TYR A 168 -34.57 -37.17 1.90
C TYR A 168 -35.89 -36.42 1.79
N SER A 169 -35.93 -35.29 1.09
CA SER A 169 -37.18 -34.56 0.82
C SER A 169 -38.16 -35.38 -0.02
N ASN A 170 -37.64 -36.26 -0.89
CA ASN A 170 -38.42 -37.19 -1.69
C ASN A 170 -38.62 -38.57 -1.01
N GLY A 171 -38.26 -38.72 0.27
CA GLY A 171 -38.36 -39.99 0.99
C GLY A 171 -37.46 -41.11 0.44
N LYS A 172 -36.41 -40.75 -0.32
CA LYS A 172 -35.43 -41.69 -0.89
C LYS A 172 -34.20 -41.77 0.02
N HIS A 173 -33.55 -42.93 0.00
CA HIS A 173 -32.23 -43.11 0.58
C HIS A 173 -31.17 -42.84 -0.50
N LEU A 174 -30.12 -42.10 -0.15
CA LEU A 174 -28.96 -41.87 -1.00
C LEU A 174 -27.71 -42.44 -0.33
N GLU A 175 -26.88 -43.14 -1.09
CA GLU A 175 -25.59 -43.64 -0.63
C GLU A 175 -24.50 -43.15 -1.59
N LEU A 176 -23.53 -42.40 -1.06
CA LEU A 176 -22.39 -41.87 -1.81
C LEU A 176 -21.12 -42.61 -1.42
N SER A 177 -20.19 -42.80 -2.36
CA SER A 177 -18.88 -43.43 -2.10
C SER A 177 -18.09 -42.69 -1.02
N GLN A 178 -17.68 -43.39 0.04
CA GLN A 178 -16.95 -42.81 1.18
C GLN A 178 -15.66 -42.12 0.71
N PRO A 179 -15.44 -40.82 1.01
CA PRO A 179 -14.24 -40.12 0.57
C PRO A 179 -13.07 -40.50 1.49
N ARG A 180 -11.86 -40.28 0.99
CA ARG A 180 -10.65 -40.52 1.76
C ARG A 180 -10.61 -39.58 2.98
N PRO A 181 -10.33 -40.09 4.21
CA PRO A 181 -10.38 -39.25 5.41
C PRO A 181 -9.17 -38.32 5.51
N TYR A 182 -9.34 -37.13 6.08
CA TYR A 182 -8.28 -36.11 6.25
C TYR A 182 -7.00 -36.63 6.94
N ARG A 183 -7.11 -37.65 7.80
CA ARG A 183 -5.95 -38.30 8.43
C ARG A 183 -4.92 -38.86 7.43
N ASP A 184 -5.37 -39.25 6.23
CA ASP A 184 -4.49 -39.79 5.19
C ASP A 184 -3.61 -38.67 4.61
N TYR A 185 -4.13 -37.45 4.50
CA TYR A 185 -3.36 -36.26 4.16
C TYR A 185 -2.35 -35.91 5.27
N ILE A 186 -2.74 -35.99 6.54
CA ILE A 186 -1.80 -35.81 7.66
C ILE A 186 -0.69 -36.86 7.60
N GLY A 187 -1.02 -38.11 7.29
CA GLY A 187 -0.03 -39.17 7.09
C GLY A 187 0.88 -38.93 5.88
N TRP A 188 0.37 -38.35 4.79
CA TRP A 188 1.18 -37.91 3.65
C TRP A 188 2.12 -36.77 4.05
N LEU A 189 1.63 -35.79 4.80
CA LEU A 189 2.40 -34.62 5.25
C LEU A 189 3.60 -35.01 6.13
N GLN A 190 3.42 -36.02 6.98
CA GLN A 190 4.48 -36.56 7.84
C GLN A 190 5.61 -37.27 7.08
N ARG A 191 5.41 -37.64 5.81
CA ARG A 191 6.41 -38.32 4.98
C ARG A 191 7.22 -37.37 4.10
N GLN A 192 6.92 -36.07 4.14
CA GLN A 192 7.58 -35.08 3.29
C GLN A 192 9.00 -34.77 3.79
N ASP A 193 9.90 -34.45 2.85
CA ASP A 193 11.31 -34.17 3.15
C ASP A 193 11.53 -32.69 3.47
N LEU A 194 11.46 -32.34 4.75
CA LEU A 194 11.71 -30.97 5.21
C LEU A 194 13.14 -30.49 4.94
N ASN A 195 14.13 -31.37 4.80
CA ASN A 195 15.50 -30.93 4.48
C ASN A 195 15.61 -30.45 3.02
N ALA A 196 14.91 -31.14 2.10
CA ALA A 196 14.81 -30.71 0.72
C ALA A 196 14.07 -29.36 0.61
N ALA A 197 12.98 -29.21 1.37
CA ALA A 197 12.27 -27.93 1.48
C ALA A 197 13.17 -26.82 2.03
N GLU A 198 13.89 -27.06 3.12
CA GLU A 198 14.83 -26.09 3.71
C GLU A 198 15.87 -25.62 2.69
N ALA A 199 16.48 -26.55 1.96
CA ALA A 199 17.47 -26.21 0.93
C ALA A 199 16.86 -25.36 -0.20
N TYR A 200 15.64 -25.69 -0.65
CA TYR A 200 14.92 -24.93 -1.65
C TYR A 200 14.61 -23.50 -1.17
N TRP A 201 14.03 -23.34 0.02
CA TRP A 201 13.61 -22.05 0.55
C TRP A 201 14.79 -21.15 0.91
N LYS A 202 15.86 -21.69 1.49
CA LYS A 202 17.10 -20.92 1.73
C LYS A 202 17.64 -20.32 0.44
N ARG A 203 17.69 -21.12 -0.63
CA ARG A 203 18.13 -20.66 -1.95
C ARG A 203 17.17 -19.61 -2.52
N ARG A 204 15.87 -19.83 -2.43
CA ARG A 204 14.86 -18.92 -3.01
C ARG A 204 14.78 -17.57 -2.29
N LEU A 205 15.00 -17.56 -0.97
CA LEU A 205 14.89 -16.38 -0.12
C LEU A 205 16.24 -15.71 0.19
N GLN A 206 17.35 -16.21 -0.38
CA GLN A 206 18.69 -15.70 -0.13
C GLN A 206 18.83 -14.21 -0.44
N GLY A 207 19.32 -13.41 0.51
CA GLY A 207 19.48 -11.96 0.35
C GLY A 207 18.20 -11.13 0.53
N PHE A 208 17.05 -11.75 0.81
CA PHE A 208 15.83 -11.03 1.17
C PHE A 208 15.79 -10.83 2.70
N THR A 209 15.78 -9.57 3.16
CA THR A 209 16.03 -9.23 4.57
C THR A 209 14.89 -8.47 5.26
N SER A 210 13.95 -7.90 4.51
CA SER A 210 12.82 -7.14 5.04
C SER A 210 11.58 -7.26 4.16
N PRO A 211 10.36 -7.26 4.72
CA PRO A 211 9.11 -7.20 3.94
C PRO A 211 9.06 -6.03 2.98
N THR A 212 8.45 -6.26 1.83
CA THR A 212 8.18 -5.18 0.88
C THR A 212 7.09 -4.25 1.43
N SER A 213 7.46 -2.99 1.66
CA SER A 213 6.54 -1.95 2.14
C SER A 213 5.79 -1.30 0.97
N PHE A 214 4.50 -1.01 1.14
CA PHE A 214 3.71 -0.28 0.15
C PHE A 214 3.81 1.24 0.27
N GLY A 215 4.48 1.76 1.30
CA GLY A 215 4.57 3.21 1.54
C GLY A 215 3.20 3.91 1.70
N LEU A 216 2.16 3.16 2.07
CA LEU A 216 0.81 3.71 2.21
C LEU A 216 0.68 4.59 3.45
N PRO A 217 -0.16 5.65 3.42
CA PRO A 217 -0.43 6.45 4.60
C PRO A 217 -1.03 5.58 5.72
N GLU A 218 -0.34 5.53 6.86
CA GLU A 218 -0.85 4.86 8.05
C GLU A 218 -2.00 5.65 8.66
N ASN A 219 -3.02 4.95 9.18
CA ASN A 219 -4.10 5.59 9.91
C ASN A 219 -3.64 5.85 11.36
N LEU A 220 -3.38 7.12 11.73
CA LEU A 220 -2.78 7.51 13.02
C LEU A 220 -3.75 7.37 14.22
N HIS A 221 -5.01 7.01 13.99
CA HIS A 221 -6.01 6.86 15.05
C HIS A 221 -5.97 5.46 15.66
N GLN A 222 -5.05 5.28 16.60
CA GLN A 222 -4.89 4.08 17.40
C GLN A 222 -5.94 4.03 18.52
N ASN A 223 -6.92 3.13 18.41
CA ASN A 223 -7.58 2.38 19.50
C ASN A 223 -8.84 1.68 18.96
N GLY A 224 -8.75 0.39 18.59
CA GLY A 224 -9.92 -0.41 18.20
C GLY A 224 -9.56 -1.83 17.74
N LYS A 225 -10.57 -2.71 17.65
CA LYS A 225 -10.44 -4.08 17.12
C LYS A 225 -10.20 -4.06 15.60
N ASN A 226 -9.32 -4.91 15.06
CA ASN A 226 -9.10 -5.06 13.60
C ASN A 226 -10.43 -5.04 12.84
N ASN A 227 -10.58 -4.10 11.91
CA ASN A 227 -11.77 -3.96 11.09
C ASN A 227 -11.36 -4.13 9.63
N TYR A 228 -11.69 -5.28 9.06
CA TYR A 228 -11.35 -5.60 7.68
C TYR A 228 -12.43 -5.10 6.72
N ILE A 229 -12.04 -4.25 5.78
CA ILE A 229 -12.93 -3.70 4.76
C ILE A 229 -12.41 -4.17 3.39
N GLU A 230 -13.32 -4.46 2.47
CA GLU A 230 -12.97 -4.78 1.08
C GLU A 230 -13.21 -3.58 0.14
N LYS A 231 -12.25 -3.33 -0.76
CA LYS A 231 -12.45 -2.49 -1.94
C LYS A 231 -12.36 -3.34 -3.20
N THR A 232 -13.38 -3.28 -4.04
CA THR A 232 -13.51 -4.13 -5.22
C THR A 232 -13.42 -3.31 -6.50
N ARG A 233 -12.66 -3.82 -7.48
CA ARG A 233 -12.61 -3.36 -8.87
C ARG A 233 -13.14 -4.50 -9.75
N GLY A 234 -14.18 -4.24 -10.52
CA GLY A 234 -14.63 -5.15 -11.58
C GLY A 234 -13.70 -5.10 -12.77
N ILE A 235 -13.54 -6.23 -13.45
CA ILE A 235 -12.80 -6.36 -14.71
C ILE A 235 -13.81 -6.69 -15.81
N ASP A 236 -13.81 -5.91 -16.89
CA ASP A 236 -14.78 -6.06 -17.97
C ASP A 236 -14.55 -7.32 -18.83
N GLU A 237 -15.53 -7.64 -19.67
CA GLU A 237 -15.51 -8.83 -20.54
C GLU A 237 -14.38 -8.76 -21.59
N GLN A 238 -14.00 -7.56 -22.02
CA GLN A 238 -12.93 -7.38 -23.00
C GLN A 238 -11.57 -7.73 -22.39
N THR A 239 -11.31 -7.23 -21.18
CA THR A 239 -10.08 -7.44 -20.44
C THR A 239 -9.96 -8.88 -19.96
N SER A 240 -11.03 -9.47 -19.43
CA SER A 240 -11.07 -10.92 -19.08
C SER A 240 -10.68 -11.82 -20.23
N ARG A 241 -11.34 -11.66 -21.39
CA ARG A 241 -11.00 -12.46 -22.59
C ARG A 241 -9.57 -12.21 -23.07
N GLY A 242 -9.10 -10.96 -23.00
CA GLY A 242 -7.72 -10.61 -23.33
C GLY A 242 -6.70 -11.30 -22.42
N LEU A 243 -6.95 -11.32 -21.12
CA LEU A 243 -6.07 -11.96 -20.13
C LEU A 243 -6.10 -13.49 -20.21
N GLU A 244 -7.26 -14.10 -20.47
CA GLU A 244 -7.32 -15.52 -20.75
C GLU A 244 -6.58 -15.89 -22.05
N ALA A 245 -6.72 -15.08 -23.10
CA ALA A 245 -6.01 -15.28 -24.36
C ALA A 245 -4.49 -15.14 -24.17
N LEU A 246 -4.06 -14.16 -23.37
CA LEU A 246 -2.66 -13.96 -23.01
C LEU A 246 -2.11 -15.16 -22.22
N ALA A 247 -2.82 -15.60 -21.19
CA ALA A 247 -2.44 -16.77 -20.38
C ALA A 247 -2.29 -18.02 -21.27
N ARG A 248 -3.26 -18.27 -22.17
CA ARG A 248 -3.22 -19.37 -23.15
C ARG A 248 -2.04 -19.23 -24.12
N TYR A 249 -1.81 -18.04 -24.68
CA TYR A 249 -0.74 -17.79 -25.65
C TYR A 249 0.65 -17.97 -25.04
N GLN A 250 0.85 -17.50 -23.81
CA GLN A 250 2.12 -17.66 -23.09
C GLN A 250 2.27 -19.01 -22.39
N GLN A 251 1.24 -19.88 -22.43
CA GLN A 251 1.21 -21.16 -21.73
C GLN A 251 1.43 -21.03 -20.21
N VAL A 252 0.83 -20.00 -19.62
CA VAL A 252 0.88 -19.73 -18.17
C VAL A 252 -0.53 -19.82 -17.58
N THR A 253 -0.62 -20.04 -16.26
CA THR A 253 -1.92 -20.00 -15.59
C THR A 253 -2.39 -18.55 -15.38
N LEU A 254 -3.70 -18.34 -15.32
CA LEU A 254 -4.26 -17.03 -14.98
C LEU A 254 -3.79 -16.55 -13.59
N ASN A 255 -3.65 -17.48 -12.63
CA ASN A 255 -3.08 -17.19 -11.32
C ASN A 255 -1.66 -16.61 -11.41
N THR A 256 -0.77 -17.21 -12.21
CA THR A 256 0.59 -16.69 -12.46
C THR A 256 0.56 -15.28 -13.04
N LEU A 257 -0.34 -15.02 -13.99
CA LEU A 257 -0.50 -13.70 -14.59
C LEU A 257 -0.85 -12.64 -13.55
N ILE A 258 -1.83 -12.94 -12.69
CA ILE A 258 -2.31 -12.01 -11.66
C ILE A 258 -1.24 -11.80 -10.58
N GLN A 259 -0.53 -12.85 -10.17
CA GLN A 259 0.63 -12.72 -9.28
C GLN A 259 1.70 -11.81 -9.88
N GLY A 260 1.93 -11.89 -11.20
CA GLY A 260 2.75 -10.94 -11.92
C GLY A 260 2.21 -9.51 -11.81
N ALA A 261 0.94 -9.28 -12.15
CA ALA A 261 0.34 -7.95 -12.03
C ALA A 261 0.45 -7.36 -10.60
N TRP A 262 0.28 -8.21 -9.57
CA TRP A 262 0.48 -7.82 -8.18
C TRP A 262 1.95 -7.47 -7.87
N ALA A 263 2.90 -8.27 -8.33
CA ALA A 263 4.33 -7.99 -8.19
C ALA A 263 4.72 -6.65 -8.85
N LEU A 264 4.19 -6.36 -10.05
CA LEU A 264 4.41 -5.07 -10.72
C LEU A 264 3.84 -3.91 -9.91
N LEU A 265 2.64 -4.06 -9.35
CA LEU A 265 2.06 -3.04 -8.49
C LEU A 265 2.95 -2.79 -7.26
N MET A 266 3.39 -3.87 -6.60
CA MET A 266 4.29 -3.79 -5.44
C MET A 266 5.59 -3.07 -5.77
N TRP A 267 6.23 -3.38 -6.91
CA TRP A 267 7.44 -2.70 -7.37
C TRP A 267 7.22 -1.19 -7.50
N ARG A 268 6.09 -0.78 -8.07
CA ARG A 268 5.79 0.63 -8.32
C ARG A 268 5.44 1.41 -7.04
N TYR A 269 4.83 0.75 -6.06
CA TYR A 269 4.49 1.36 -4.77
C TYR A 269 5.68 1.40 -3.80
N SER A 270 6.46 0.31 -3.75
CA SER A 270 7.63 0.21 -2.87
C SER A 270 8.86 0.96 -3.40
N GLY A 271 8.99 1.08 -4.72
CA GLY A 271 10.23 1.49 -5.38
C GLY A 271 11.31 0.41 -5.39
N GLU A 272 11.01 -0.82 -4.95
CA GLU A 272 11.95 -1.93 -4.83
C GLU A 272 11.75 -2.94 -5.97
N ALA A 273 12.83 -3.27 -6.68
CA ALA A 273 12.80 -4.25 -7.77
C ALA A 273 12.74 -5.71 -7.30
N ASP A 274 12.94 -5.98 -6.01
CA ASP A 274 12.88 -7.32 -5.41
C ASP A 274 11.74 -7.35 -4.39
N VAL A 275 10.60 -7.89 -4.80
CA VAL A 275 9.36 -7.84 -4.02
C VAL A 275 8.97 -9.23 -3.51
N LEU A 276 8.35 -9.30 -2.34
CA LEU A 276 7.89 -10.55 -1.76
C LEU A 276 6.50 -10.41 -1.13
N PHE A 277 5.60 -11.31 -1.54
CA PHE A 277 4.25 -11.43 -1.00
C PHE A 277 3.91 -12.90 -0.75
N GLY A 278 2.89 -13.17 0.05
CA GLY A 278 2.38 -14.53 0.23
C GLY A 278 1.37 -14.91 -0.84
N VAL A 279 1.30 -16.19 -1.18
CA VAL A 279 0.22 -16.74 -2.01
C VAL A 279 -0.46 -17.88 -1.27
N THR A 280 -1.78 -17.95 -1.37
CA THR A 280 -2.53 -19.09 -0.83
C THR A 280 -2.67 -20.16 -1.91
N VAL A 281 -1.99 -21.28 -1.72
CA VAL A 281 -2.05 -22.46 -2.59
C VAL A 281 -3.16 -23.41 -2.12
N SER A 282 -3.63 -24.30 -3.01
CA SER A 282 -4.68 -25.28 -2.66
C SER A 282 -4.19 -26.33 -1.66
N GLY A 283 -2.89 -26.64 -1.66
CA GLY A 283 -2.28 -27.65 -0.80
C GLY A 283 -2.83 -29.07 -0.99
N ARG A 284 -3.41 -29.35 -2.16
CA ARG A 284 -3.92 -30.66 -2.58
C ARG A 284 -2.91 -31.32 -3.53
N PRO A 285 -1.99 -32.14 -3.03
CA PRO A 285 -0.88 -32.64 -3.83
C PRO A 285 -1.33 -33.74 -4.81
N ALA A 286 -0.83 -33.68 -6.04
CA ALA A 286 -1.26 -34.57 -7.14
C ALA A 286 -0.88 -36.04 -6.95
N ASP A 287 0.09 -36.35 -6.08
CA ASP A 287 0.53 -37.71 -5.75
C ASP A 287 -0.34 -38.36 -4.64
N LEU A 288 -1.27 -37.61 -4.03
CA LEU A 288 -2.26 -38.14 -3.11
C LEU A 288 -3.57 -38.44 -3.85
N GLU A 289 -3.73 -39.70 -4.23
CA GLU A 289 -4.94 -40.17 -4.92
C GLU A 289 -6.23 -39.81 -4.16
N GLY A 290 -7.20 -39.23 -4.88
CA GLY A 290 -8.50 -38.85 -4.33
C GLY A 290 -8.51 -37.56 -3.48
N VAL A 291 -7.40 -36.81 -3.42
CA VAL A 291 -7.31 -35.58 -2.61
C VAL A 291 -8.33 -34.53 -2.98
N GLU A 292 -8.76 -34.47 -4.24
CA GLU A 292 -9.75 -33.51 -4.74
C GLU A 292 -11.14 -33.67 -4.10
N GLN A 293 -11.45 -34.86 -3.58
CA GLN A 293 -12.72 -35.19 -2.90
C GLN A 293 -12.59 -35.19 -1.37
N MET A 294 -11.38 -34.97 -0.84
CA MET A 294 -11.15 -34.95 0.61
C MET A 294 -11.66 -33.64 1.21
N VAL A 295 -12.32 -33.75 2.36
CA VAL A 295 -12.77 -32.61 3.15
C VAL A 295 -11.81 -32.39 4.31
N GLY A 296 -11.37 -31.14 4.49
CA GLY A 296 -10.39 -30.72 5.49
C GLY A 296 -9.76 -29.37 5.14
N LEU A 297 -8.77 -28.94 5.93
CA LEU A 297 -7.97 -27.75 5.66
C LEU A 297 -6.69 -28.14 4.89
N PHE A 298 -6.64 -27.85 3.59
CA PHE A 298 -5.49 -28.15 2.73
C PHE A 298 -4.68 -26.91 2.38
N ILE A 299 -5.34 -25.75 2.28
CA ILE A 299 -4.68 -24.51 1.86
C ILE A 299 -3.40 -24.25 2.67
N ASN A 300 -2.39 -23.73 1.99
CA ASN A 300 -1.17 -23.27 2.62
C ASN A 300 -0.81 -21.87 2.11
N THR A 301 -0.07 -21.09 2.90
CA THR A 301 0.41 -19.76 2.50
C THR A 301 1.92 -19.80 2.38
N LEU A 302 2.44 -19.46 1.20
CA LEU A 302 3.86 -19.57 0.87
C LEU A 302 4.38 -18.27 0.26
N PRO A 303 5.66 -17.91 0.49
CA PRO A 303 6.23 -16.69 -0.08
C PRO A 303 6.51 -16.86 -1.57
N VAL A 304 6.14 -15.83 -2.33
CA VAL A 304 6.52 -15.63 -3.72
C VAL A 304 7.36 -14.38 -3.78
N ARG A 305 8.66 -14.58 -3.99
CA ARG A 305 9.64 -13.52 -4.26
C ARG A 305 9.76 -13.33 -5.75
N VAL A 306 9.76 -12.09 -6.22
CA VAL A 306 9.86 -11.74 -7.63
C VAL A 306 10.89 -10.63 -7.81
N GLN A 307 11.89 -10.89 -8.65
CA GLN A 307 12.83 -9.86 -9.09
C GLN A 307 12.35 -9.30 -10.44
N ILE A 308 12.27 -7.98 -10.52
CA ILE A 308 11.66 -7.26 -11.62
C ILE A 308 12.74 -6.44 -12.33
N ASP A 309 12.93 -6.75 -13.60
CA ASP A 309 13.71 -5.95 -14.52
C ASP A 309 12.75 -5.21 -15.47
N GLY A 310 12.75 -3.87 -15.37
CA GLY A 310 11.83 -3.00 -16.11
C GLY A 310 11.96 -3.11 -17.64
N ASP A 311 13.10 -3.57 -18.16
CA ASP A 311 13.33 -3.73 -19.60
C ASP A 311 12.84 -5.07 -20.15
N THR A 312 12.50 -6.02 -19.26
CA THR A 312 11.97 -7.33 -19.67
C THR A 312 10.57 -7.17 -20.26
N GLN A 313 10.23 -7.98 -21.27
CA GLN A 313 8.87 -8.02 -21.82
C GLN A 313 7.93 -8.87 -20.96
N VAL A 314 6.65 -8.50 -20.92
CA VAL A 314 5.60 -9.19 -20.15
C VAL A 314 5.56 -10.70 -20.41
N GLY A 315 5.52 -11.12 -21.68
CA GLY A 315 5.40 -12.53 -22.06
C GLY A 315 6.51 -13.44 -21.50
N PRO A 316 7.79 -13.19 -21.84
CA PRO A 316 8.93 -13.94 -21.29
C PRO A 316 8.98 -13.93 -19.76
N TRP A 317 8.69 -12.78 -19.14
CA TRP A 317 8.69 -12.66 -17.68
C TRP A 317 7.61 -13.53 -17.02
N LEU A 318 6.38 -13.54 -17.54
CA LEU A 318 5.31 -14.42 -17.05
C LEU A 318 5.67 -15.91 -17.18
N LYS A 319 6.37 -16.30 -18.25
CA LYS A 319 6.86 -17.69 -18.42
C LYS A 319 7.89 -18.06 -17.36
N GLN A 320 8.82 -17.15 -17.05
CA GLN A 320 9.77 -17.36 -15.97
C GLN A 320 9.05 -17.53 -14.63
N LEU A 321 8.09 -16.66 -14.32
CA LEU A 321 7.25 -16.81 -13.12
C LEU A 321 6.52 -18.16 -13.10
N GLN A 322 5.98 -18.64 -14.22
CA GLN A 322 5.32 -19.94 -14.29
C GLN A 322 6.28 -21.10 -13.97
N VAL A 323 7.54 -21.02 -14.42
CA VAL A 323 8.56 -22.02 -14.11
C VAL A 323 8.86 -22.04 -12.61
N GLU A 324 9.06 -20.86 -12.01
CA GLU A 324 9.32 -20.73 -10.57
C GLU A 324 8.15 -21.24 -9.72
N GLN A 325 6.91 -20.92 -10.10
CA GLN A 325 5.70 -21.46 -9.46
C GLN A 325 5.61 -22.98 -9.58
N THR A 326 6.04 -23.54 -10.71
CA THR A 326 6.05 -25.00 -10.93
C THR A 326 7.10 -25.69 -10.07
N GLU A 327 8.25 -25.06 -9.82
CA GLU A 327 9.25 -25.57 -8.90
C GLU A 327 8.75 -25.50 -7.44
N MET A 328 8.15 -24.37 -7.04
CA MET A 328 7.58 -24.17 -5.70
C MET A 328 6.53 -25.23 -5.34
N ARG A 329 5.72 -25.70 -6.32
CA ARG A 329 4.69 -26.74 -6.12
C ARG A 329 5.22 -28.00 -5.44
N GLN A 330 6.48 -28.37 -5.67
CA GLN A 330 7.09 -29.56 -5.07
C GLN A 330 7.29 -29.42 -3.55
N TYR A 331 7.27 -28.19 -3.04
CA TYR A 331 7.52 -27.85 -1.64
C TYR A 331 6.31 -27.18 -0.98
N GLU A 332 5.11 -27.32 -1.56
CA GLU A 332 3.89 -26.69 -1.03
C GLU A 332 3.50 -27.17 0.37
N TYR A 333 4.03 -28.31 0.82
CA TYR A 333 3.84 -28.83 2.16
C TYR A 333 4.60 -28.07 3.26
N SER A 334 5.49 -27.14 2.87
CA SER A 334 6.39 -26.46 3.78
C SER A 334 5.65 -25.60 4.81
N PRO A 335 5.99 -25.68 6.11
CA PRO A 335 5.39 -24.81 7.12
C PRO A 335 5.87 -23.37 6.95
N LEU A 336 4.97 -22.39 6.81
CA LEU A 336 5.37 -20.98 6.66
C LEU A 336 6.28 -20.48 7.80
N VAL A 337 6.04 -20.93 9.04
CA VAL A 337 6.88 -20.60 10.20
C VAL A 337 8.32 -21.10 10.05
N GLU A 338 8.52 -22.29 9.45
CA GLU A 338 9.85 -22.82 9.17
C GLU A 338 10.48 -22.07 7.99
N VAL A 339 9.71 -21.80 6.93
CA VAL A 339 10.16 -20.99 5.79
C VAL A 339 10.64 -19.60 6.23
N GLN A 340 9.95 -18.95 7.15
CA GLN A 340 10.40 -17.70 7.77
C GLN A 340 11.70 -17.89 8.56
N GLY A 341 11.81 -18.98 9.33
CA GLY A 341 13.04 -19.33 10.06
C GLY A 341 14.24 -19.68 9.15
N TRP A 342 13.98 -20.12 7.92
CA TRP A 342 15.00 -20.38 6.90
C TRP A 342 15.38 -19.15 6.07
N SER A 343 14.65 -18.05 6.21
CA SER A 343 14.95 -16.78 5.54
C SER A 343 16.01 -15.97 6.28
N GLU A 344 16.54 -14.94 5.64
CA GLU A 344 17.46 -13.97 6.26
C GLU A 344 16.71 -12.78 6.91
N VAL A 345 15.37 -12.83 6.96
CA VAL A 345 14.54 -11.83 7.63
C VAL A 345 14.69 -11.94 9.14
N GLY A 346 14.82 -10.79 9.81
CA GLY A 346 15.00 -10.71 11.26
C GLY A 346 13.87 -11.38 12.06
N ARG A 347 14.22 -11.98 13.21
CA ARG A 347 13.21 -12.56 14.12
C ARG A 347 12.22 -11.50 14.57
N GLY A 348 10.93 -11.84 14.56
CA GLY A 348 9.84 -10.94 14.95
C GLY A 348 9.38 -9.99 13.84
N VAL A 349 10.08 -9.95 12.70
CA VAL A 349 9.62 -9.27 11.49
C VAL A 349 8.86 -10.29 10.64
N PRO A 350 7.64 -10.00 10.16
CA PRO A 350 6.91 -10.90 9.27
C PRO A 350 7.72 -11.13 7.97
N LEU A 351 7.47 -12.20 7.23
CA LEU A 351 8.12 -12.41 5.93
C LEU A 351 7.49 -11.54 4.83
N PHE A 352 6.18 -11.32 4.91
CA PHE A 352 5.38 -10.46 4.05
C PHE A 352 4.16 -9.94 4.81
N GLU A 353 3.63 -8.79 4.38
CA GLU A 353 2.42 -8.18 4.96
C GLU A 353 1.20 -8.23 4.03
N SER A 354 1.39 -8.72 2.79
CA SER A 354 0.31 -8.93 1.84
C SER A 354 0.26 -10.37 1.34
N ILE A 355 -0.96 -10.85 1.10
CA ILE A 355 -1.19 -12.14 0.46
C ILE A 355 -2.10 -12.01 -0.76
N LEU A 356 -1.93 -12.93 -1.71
CA LEU A 356 -2.81 -13.11 -2.87
C LEU A 356 -3.54 -14.45 -2.78
N VAL A 357 -4.87 -14.40 -2.90
CA VAL A 357 -5.78 -15.55 -2.87
C VAL A 357 -6.53 -15.60 -4.19
N PHE A 358 -6.26 -16.64 -4.97
CA PHE A 358 -6.97 -16.91 -6.22
C PHE A 358 -8.11 -17.90 -5.95
N GLU A 359 -9.35 -17.42 -5.98
CA GLU A 359 -10.53 -18.23 -5.65
C GLU A 359 -11.00 -18.99 -6.88
N SER A 360 -10.55 -20.25 -7.00
CA SER A 360 -11.03 -21.20 -8.00
C SER A 360 -11.60 -22.42 -7.26
N PHE A 361 -12.89 -22.39 -6.99
CA PHE A 361 -13.59 -23.48 -6.31
C PHE A 361 -14.43 -24.28 -7.31
N PRO A 362 -14.67 -25.59 -7.07
CA PRO A 362 -15.62 -26.35 -7.86
C PRO A 362 -17.01 -25.72 -7.75
N ASN A 363 -17.66 -25.49 -8.90
CA ASN A 363 -18.97 -24.84 -9.02
C ASN A 363 -20.02 -25.48 -8.08
N ILE A 364 -20.65 -24.66 -7.23
CA ILE A 364 -21.95 -24.96 -6.61
C ILE A 364 -23.07 -24.23 -7.39
N SER A 365 -22.72 -23.28 -8.24
CA SER A 365 -23.64 -22.34 -8.87
C SER A 365 -23.44 -22.27 -10.39
N SER A 366 -23.37 -23.42 -11.06
CA SER A 366 -23.68 -23.45 -12.49
C SER A 366 -25.16 -23.80 -12.65
N PRO A 367 -25.97 -22.98 -13.35
CA PRO A 367 -27.33 -23.35 -13.72
C PRO A 367 -27.38 -24.64 -14.57
N ALA A 368 -26.23 -25.13 -15.06
CA ALA A 368 -26.11 -26.39 -15.79
C ALA A 368 -26.09 -27.64 -14.88
N THR A 369 -25.87 -27.50 -13.57
CA THR A 369 -25.87 -28.62 -12.59
C THR A 369 -27.02 -28.56 -11.59
N VAL A 370 -27.78 -27.47 -11.57
CA VAL A 370 -29.08 -27.41 -10.88
C VAL A 370 -30.08 -28.11 -11.79
N ASP A 371 -30.63 -29.25 -11.36
CA ASP A 371 -31.80 -29.84 -12.02
C ASP A 371 -32.86 -28.72 -12.12
N PRO A 372 -33.41 -28.40 -13.31
CA PRO A 372 -34.52 -27.45 -13.41
C PRO A 372 -35.76 -27.87 -12.60
N ASN A 373 -35.81 -29.10 -12.06
CA ASN A 373 -36.79 -29.57 -11.07
C ASN A 373 -36.32 -29.46 -9.61
N ALA A 374 -35.16 -28.88 -9.31
CA ALA A 374 -34.70 -28.67 -7.95
C ALA A 374 -35.68 -27.72 -7.23
N SER A 375 -36.27 -28.23 -6.14
CA SER A 375 -37.29 -27.51 -5.37
C SER A 375 -36.80 -26.24 -4.67
N VAL A 376 -35.48 -26.03 -4.64
CA VAL A 376 -34.82 -24.92 -3.94
C VAL A 376 -33.81 -24.24 -4.86
N THR A 377 -34.04 -22.97 -5.17
CA THR A 377 -33.04 -22.11 -5.82
C THR A 377 -32.16 -21.50 -4.73
N LEU A 378 -30.83 -21.68 -4.82
CA LEU A 378 -29.86 -21.00 -3.96
C LEU A 378 -29.46 -19.65 -4.61
N PRO A 379 -29.96 -18.50 -4.12
CA PRO A 379 -29.47 -17.18 -4.51
C PRO A 379 -28.02 -16.95 -4.03
N SER A 380 -27.49 -15.76 -4.32
CA SER A 380 -26.15 -15.32 -3.92
C SER A 380 -25.86 -15.60 -2.44
N VAL A 381 -24.78 -16.31 -2.17
CA VAL A 381 -24.30 -16.63 -0.82
C VAL A 381 -23.47 -15.47 -0.30
N GLU A 382 -23.89 -14.87 0.82
CA GLU A 382 -23.08 -13.93 1.57
C GLU A 382 -22.02 -14.71 2.36
N ARG A 383 -20.75 -14.32 2.22
CA ARG A 383 -19.63 -14.96 2.92
C ARG A 383 -18.85 -13.94 3.70
N PHE A 384 -18.74 -14.18 5.00
CA PHE A 384 -17.79 -13.51 5.86
C PHE A 384 -16.58 -14.43 6.09
N GLN A 385 -15.40 -13.91 5.78
CA GLN A 385 -14.12 -14.57 6.03
C GLN A 385 -13.08 -13.47 6.25
N THR A 386 -12.35 -13.54 7.36
CA THR A 386 -11.24 -12.63 7.65
C THR A 386 -9.95 -13.39 7.89
N THR A 387 -8.85 -12.85 7.36
CA THR A 387 -7.50 -13.40 7.51
C THR A 387 -6.69 -12.56 8.50
N ASN A 388 -5.55 -13.07 8.93
CA ASN A 388 -4.64 -12.38 9.85
C ASN A 388 -3.69 -11.38 9.17
N TYR A 389 -3.80 -11.17 7.85
CA TYR A 389 -2.88 -10.34 7.07
C TYR A 389 -3.43 -8.93 6.87
N PRO A 390 -2.58 -7.88 7.02
CA PRO A 390 -2.96 -6.49 6.83
C PRO A 390 -3.60 -6.18 5.48
N LEU A 391 -3.16 -6.88 4.42
CA LEU A 391 -3.67 -6.73 3.06
C LEU A 391 -3.83 -8.11 2.41
N THR A 392 -5.02 -8.39 1.89
CA THR A 392 -5.35 -9.63 1.18
C THR A 392 -5.98 -9.30 -0.16
N VAL A 393 -5.29 -9.62 -1.25
CA VAL A 393 -5.81 -9.52 -2.62
C VAL A 393 -6.59 -10.79 -2.94
N ARG A 394 -7.89 -10.66 -3.19
CA ARG A 394 -8.79 -11.75 -3.59
C ARG A 394 -9.16 -11.59 -5.05
N VAL A 395 -9.07 -12.67 -5.82
CA VAL A 395 -9.47 -12.68 -7.23
C VAL A 395 -10.59 -13.68 -7.44
N ARG A 396 -11.70 -13.20 -8.01
CA ARG A 396 -12.90 -13.99 -8.30
C ARG A 396 -13.22 -13.94 -9.78
N VAL A 397 -13.02 -15.03 -10.50
CA VAL A 397 -13.17 -15.08 -11.97
C VAL A 397 -14.61 -15.36 -12.43
N GLU A 398 -15.46 -15.90 -11.56
CA GLU A 398 -16.80 -16.36 -11.94
C GLU A 398 -17.87 -15.26 -11.95
N HIS A 399 -18.79 -15.32 -12.92
CA HIS A 399 -20.01 -14.51 -13.12
C HIS A 399 -19.88 -12.98 -13.17
N ASN A 400 -18.71 -12.42 -12.82
CA ASN A 400 -18.24 -11.06 -13.05
C ASN A 400 -16.82 -10.99 -12.50
N TRP A 401 -15.80 -10.97 -13.36
CA TRP A 401 -14.41 -10.99 -12.90
C TRP A 401 -14.16 -9.76 -12.02
N SER A 402 -13.65 -9.99 -10.81
CA SER A 402 -13.37 -8.91 -9.87
C SER A 402 -12.13 -9.17 -9.04
N ILE A 403 -11.54 -8.07 -8.60
CA ILE A 403 -10.39 -8.03 -7.71
C ILE A 403 -10.81 -7.26 -6.48
N GLY A 404 -10.80 -7.95 -5.33
CA GLY A 404 -11.02 -7.37 -4.02
C GLY A 404 -9.70 -7.18 -3.31
N ILE A 405 -9.49 -6.03 -2.69
CA ILE A 405 -8.42 -5.84 -1.70
C ILE A 405 -9.09 -5.68 -0.34
N VAL A 406 -8.96 -6.73 0.49
CA VAL A 406 -9.36 -6.71 1.90
C VAL A 406 -8.19 -6.14 2.70
N TYR A 407 -8.44 -5.12 3.51
CA TYR A 407 -7.40 -4.43 4.25
C TYR A 407 -7.83 -4.15 5.69
N ASP A 408 -6.85 -4.08 6.59
CA ASP A 408 -7.05 -3.59 7.95
C ASP A 408 -7.24 -2.07 7.96
N ALA A 409 -8.46 -1.60 8.24
CA ALA A 409 -8.82 -0.19 8.24
C ALA A 409 -8.13 0.62 9.37
N HIS A 410 -7.51 -0.05 10.33
CA HIS A 410 -6.63 0.59 11.31
C HIS A 410 -5.25 0.92 10.75
N ARG A 411 -4.79 0.15 9.75
CA ARG A 411 -3.47 0.37 9.14
C ARG A 411 -3.56 1.25 7.91
N PHE A 412 -4.59 1.11 7.09
CA PHE A 412 -4.65 1.78 5.79
C PHE A 412 -5.91 2.63 5.59
N GLN A 413 -5.76 3.73 4.86
CA GLN A 413 -6.88 4.57 4.44
C GLN A 413 -7.64 3.93 3.26
N GLY A 414 -8.97 3.88 3.35
CA GLY A 414 -9.80 3.22 2.34
C GLY A 414 -9.75 3.84 0.94
N GLU A 415 -9.48 5.15 0.83
CA GLU A 415 -9.26 5.80 -0.47
C GLU A 415 -7.96 5.35 -1.13
N ALA A 416 -6.89 5.18 -0.36
CA ALA A 416 -5.60 4.71 -0.86
C ALA A 416 -5.69 3.26 -1.35
N ILE A 417 -6.40 2.40 -0.63
CA ILE A 417 -6.67 1.01 -1.05
C ILE A 417 -7.61 0.97 -2.26
N GLY A 418 -8.62 1.86 -2.31
CA GLY A 418 -9.46 2.04 -3.48
C GLY A 418 -8.66 2.37 -4.74
N ARG A 419 -7.72 3.33 -4.64
CA ARG A 419 -6.78 3.65 -5.74
C ARG A 419 -5.88 2.46 -6.10
N MET A 420 -5.36 1.74 -5.10
CA MET A 420 -4.54 0.53 -5.33
C MET A 420 -5.29 -0.55 -6.11
N ALA A 421 -6.55 -0.83 -5.77
CA ALA A 421 -7.39 -1.77 -6.52
C ALA A 421 -7.62 -1.29 -7.96
N HIS A 422 -7.73 0.02 -8.19
CA HIS A 422 -7.80 0.57 -9.52
C HIS A 422 -6.49 0.43 -10.29
N HIS A 423 -5.36 0.76 -9.70
CA HIS A 423 -4.06 0.58 -10.34
C HIS A 423 -3.79 -0.87 -10.72
N LEU A 424 -4.17 -1.84 -9.89
CA LEU A 424 -4.07 -3.26 -10.22
C LEU A 424 -4.94 -3.65 -11.42
N GLY A 425 -6.18 -3.15 -11.47
CA GLY A 425 -7.06 -3.32 -12.63
C GLY A 425 -6.48 -2.71 -13.92
N ASN A 426 -5.87 -1.52 -13.83
CA ASN A 426 -5.24 -0.86 -14.97
C ASN A 426 -4.03 -1.64 -15.48
N ILE A 427 -3.16 -2.15 -14.59
CA ILE A 427 -2.03 -3.01 -14.98
C ILE A 427 -2.52 -4.22 -15.78
N LEU A 428 -3.60 -4.84 -15.34
CA LEU A 428 -4.21 -5.99 -16.00
C LEU A 428 -4.79 -5.63 -17.39
N GLU A 429 -5.45 -4.48 -17.51
CA GLU A 429 -5.92 -3.93 -18.79
C GLU A 429 -4.75 -3.66 -19.76
N GLU A 430 -3.66 -3.04 -19.29
CA GLU A 430 -2.46 -2.79 -20.07
C GLU A 430 -1.80 -4.09 -20.56
N MET A 431 -1.65 -5.08 -19.67
CA MET A 431 -1.08 -6.39 -20.00
C MET A 431 -1.92 -7.11 -21.06
N ALA A 432 -3.25 -7.02 -20.98
CA ALA A 432 -4.16 -7.59 -21.97
C ALA A 432 -4.03 -6.92 -23.35
N ARG A 433 -3.71 -5.63 -23.39
CA ARG A 433 -3.67 -4.83 -24.63
C ARG A 433 -2.43 -5.07 -25.48
N ASP A 434 -1.23 -5.04 -24.87
CA ASP A 434 0.01 -5.40 -25.57
C ASP A 434 0.98 -6.17 -24.66
N PRO A 435 1.11 -7.49 -24.84
CA PRO A 435 2.01 -8.31 -24.03
C PRO A 435 3.49 -8.27 -24.48
N ARG A 436 3.84 -7.46 -25.48
CA ARG A 436 5.22 -7.29 -25.97
C ARG A 436 5.89 -6.05 -25.38
N GLN A 437 5.14 -5.21 -24.67
CA GLN A 437 5.69 -4.03 -24.02
C GLN A 437 6.64 -4.43 -22.87
N PRO A 438 7.68 -3.62 -22.60
CA PRO A 438 8.50 -3.75 -21.39
C PRO A 438 7.68 -3.53 -20.11
N LEU A 439 8.09 -4.16 -19.00
CA LEU A 439 7.41 -4.00 -17.70
C LEU A 439 7.36 -2.55 -17.22
N SER A 440 8.41 -1.76 -17.51
CA SER A 440 8.49 -0.33 -17.17
C SER A 440 7.47 0.56 -17.89
N GLN A 441 6.97 0.11 -19.05
CA GLN A 441 6.01 0.88 -19.86
C GLN A 441 4.56 0.61 -19.47
N ILE A 442 4.28 -0.41 -18.66
CA ILE A 442 2.94 -0.65 -18.13
C ILE A 442 2.56 0.50 -17.20
N SER A 443 1.55 1.28 -17.58
CA SER A 443 1.00 2.32 -16.73
C SER A 443 0.11 1.70 -15.65
N LEU A 444 0.32 2.12 -14.41
CA LEU A 444 -0.62 1.85 -13.31
C LEU A 444 -1.71 2.91 -13.21
N MET A 445 -1.44 4.13 -13.67
CA MET A 445 -2.33 5.28 -13.54
C MET A 445 -3.35 5.29 -14.67
N THR A 446 -4.57 5.69 -14.33
CA THR A 446 -5.62 6.02 -15.30
C THR A 446 -5.31 7.32 -16.03
N GLU A 447 -5.93 7.54 -17.20
CA GLU A 447 -5.80 8.80 -17.94
C GLU A 447 -6.25 10.01 -17.10
N ALA A 448 -7.29 9.84 -16.27
CA ALA A 448 -7.79 10.89 -15.39
C ALA A 448 -6.77 11.30 -14.32
N GLU A 449 -6.08 10.32 -13.71
CA GLU A 449 -5.02 10.58 -12.73
C GLU A 449 -3.80 11.25 -13.38
N GLN A 450 -3.41 10.80 -14.57
CA GLN A 450 -2.34 11.45 -15.33
C GLN A 450 -2.68 12.91 -15.66
N GLN A 451 -3.91 13.17 -16.12
CA GLN A 451 -4.38 14.53 -16.40
C GLN A 451 -4.38 15.40 -15.14
N GLN A 452 -4.80 14.85 -13.99
CA GLN A 452 -4.80 15.58 -12.74
C GLN A 452 -3.39 15.94 -12.28
N LEU A 453 -2.46 14.97 -12.29
CA LEU A 453 -1.09 15.14 -11.80
C LEU A 453 -0.22 15.98 -12.74
N LEU A 454 -0.33 15.75 -14.05
CA LEU A 454 0.54 16.39 -15.04
C LEU A 454 -0.01 17.73 -15.51
N VAL A 455 -1.33 17.90 -15.54
CA VAL A 455 -1.97 19.12 -16.05
C VAL A 455 -2.62 19.90 -14.92
N ALA A 456 -3.65 19.37 -14.25
CA ALA A 456 -4.48 20.16 -13.33
C ALA A 456 -3.69 20.77 -12.17
N TYR A 457 -2.80 20.02 -11.53
CA TYR A 457 -1.93 20.53 -10.46
C TYR A 457 -0.84 21.48 -10.94
N ASN A 458 -0.49 21.46 -12.23
CA ASN A 458 0.54 22.31 -12.83
C ASN A 458 -0.04 23.49 -13.62
N GLN A 459 -1.34 23.80 -13.48
CA GLN A 459 -1.97 25.00 -14.06
C GLN A 459 -1.58 26.27 -13.29
N THR A 460 -0.28 26.53 -13.16
CA THR A 460 0.31 27.64 -12.39
C THR A 460 0.82 28.77 -13.29
N ALA A 461 0.41 28.81 -14.56
CA ALA A 461 0.86 29.82 -15.52
C ALA A 461 0.26 31.20 -15.18
N VAL A 462 1.13 32.20 -15.01
CA VAL A 462 0.76 33.60 -14.74
C VAL A 462 1.57 34.50 -15.67
N GLU A 463 0.92 35.48 -16.30
CA GLU A 463 1.62 36.50 -17.09
C GLU A 463 2.36 37.46 -16.17
N LEU A 464 3.66 37.64 -16.40
CA LEU A 464 4.51 38.58 -15.66
C LEU A 464 5.01 39.68 -16.61
N PRO A 465 5.10 40.94 -16.17
CA PRO A 465 5.66 42.03 -16.98
C PRO A 465 7.07 41.68 -17.47
N SER A 466 7.37 41.89 -18.76
CA SER A 466 8.39 41.09 -19.43
C SER A 466 9.86 41.53 -19.26
N HIS A 467 10.20 42.61 -18.55
CA HIS A 467 11.60 43.09 -18.53
C HIS A 467 12.09 43.67 -17.18
N ASP A 468 11.31 43.57 -16.12
CA ASP A 468 11.69 44.19 -14.84
C ASP A 468 12.60 43.28 -14.01
N CYS A 469 13.75 43.83 -13.62
CA CYS A 469 14.58 43.31 -12.55
C CYS A 469 13.94 43.58 -11.18
N VAL A 470 14.34 42.82 -10.17
CA VAL A 470 13.81 42.97 -8.79
C VAL A 470 14.05 44.37 -8.22
N HIS A 471 15.17 45.00 -8.57
CA HIS A 471 15.47 46.35 -8.12
C HIS A 471 14.57 47.42 -8.79
N HIS A 472 14.01 47.16 -9.98
CA HIS A 472 13.00 48.04 -10.60
C HIS A 472 11.69 48.02 -9.81
N LEU A 473 11.28 46.84 -9.29
CA LEU A 473 10.10 46.73 -8.42
C LEU A 473 10.30 47.50 -7.11
N PHE A 474 11.51 47.45 -6.56
CA PHE A 474 11.88 48.25 -5.38
C PHE A 474 11.81 49.76 -5.69
N GLU A 475 12.34 50.20 -6.83
CA GLU A 475 12.29 51.60 -7.26
C GLU A 475 10.85 52.10 -7.41
N ALA A 476 9.97 51.29 -8.00
CA ALA A 476 8.55 51.60 -8.11
C ALA A 476 7.88 51.77 -6.74
N GLN A 477 8.14 50.84 -5.80
CA GLN A 477 7.62 50.94 -4.43
C GLN A 477 8.17 52.17 -3.68
N ALA A 478 9.44 52.49 -3.90
CA ALA A 478 10.08 53.65 -3.28
C ALA A 478 9.53 54.98 -3.81
N ALA A 479 9.12 55.04 -5.08
CA ALA A 479 8.43 56.18 -5.64
C ALA A 479 6.98 56.29 -5.14
N GLU A 480 6.29 55.16 -4.94
CA GLU A 480 4.90 55.13 -4.46
C GLU A 480 4.76 55.53 -2.98
N THR A 481 5.71 55.09 -2.13
CA THR A 481 5.64 55.27 -0.66
C THR A 481 6.96 55.78 -0.05
N PRO A 482 7.46 56.96 -0.46
CA PRO A 482 8.81 57.42 -0.15
C PRO A 482 9.11 57.58 1.35
N ASP A 483 8.11 58.04 2.12
CA ASP A 483 8.26 58.33 3.55
C ASP A 483 7.97 57.11 4.45
N ALA A 484 7.46 56.02 3.88
CA ALA A 484 7.21 54.79 4.64
C ALA A 484 8.54 54.16 5.08
N THR A 485 8.55 53.55 6.27
CA THR A 485 9.72 52.85 6.78
C THR A 485 10.00 51.60 5.93
N ALA A 486 11.19 51.52 5.34
CA ALA A 486 11.62 50.38 4.52
C ALA A 486 12.49 49.39 5.30
N LEU A 487 13.34 49.88 6.21
CA LEU A 487 14.31 49.05 6.92
C LEU A 487 14.52 49.52 8.35
N ILE A 488 14.57 48.57 9.29
CA ILE A 488 14.81 48.81 10.72
C ILE A 488 15.91 47.86 11.20
N PHE A 489 16.91 48.38 11.89
CA PHE A 489 17.94 47.57 12.55
C PHE A 489 18.43 48.25 13.82
N GLN A 490 18.36 47.56 14.96
CA GLN A 490 18.84 48.03 16.27
C GLN A 490 18.43 49.48 16.61
N GLY A 491 17.16 49.84 16.38
CA GLY A 491 16.61 51.17 16.68
C GLY A 491 16.93 52.25 15.65
N GLN A 492 17.69 51.94 14.60
CA GLN A 492 17.88 52.81 13.43
C GLN A 492 16.85 52.44 12.35
N THR A 493 16.40 53.45 11.61
CA THR A 493 15.37 53.30 10.57
C THR A 493 15.78 54.02 9.29
N LEU A 494 15.45 53.45 8.14
CA LEU A 494 15.50 54.12 6.84
C LEU A 494 14.12 54.09 6.20
N SER A 495 13.69 55.22 5.64
CA SER A 495 12.55 55.26 4.73
C SER A 495 12.88 54.64 3.37
N TYR A 496 11.88 54.33 2.55
CA TYR A 496 12.10 53.87 1.19
C TYR A 496 12.93 54.87 0.37
N ALA A 497 12.66 56.17 0.50
CA ALA A 497 13.43 57.20 -0.19
C ALA A 497 14.88 57.27 0.30
N GLU A 498 15.14 57.14 1.59
CA GLU A 498 16.50 57.15 2.15
C GLU A 498 17.30 55.92 1.72
N LEU A 499 16.68 54.74 1.79
CA LEU A 499 17.30 53.49 1.34
C LEU A 499 17.63 53.54 -0.15
N ASN A 500 16.69 54.02 -0.98
CA ASN A 500 16.90 54.12 -2.42
C ASN A 500 18.05 55.06 -2.78
N ARG A 501 18.13 56.25 -2.16
CA ARG A 501 19.20 57.22 -2.40
C ARG A 501 20.57 56.68 -2.00
N LYS A 502 20.67 56.06 -0.82
CA LYS A 502 21.90 55.39 -0.36
C LYS A 502 22.35 54.28 -1.31
N ALA A 503 21.41 53.44 -1.76
CA ALA A 503 21.70 52.37 -2.71
C ALA A 503 22.12 52.91 -4.08
N ASN A 504 21.52 54.01 -4.57
CA ASN A 504 21.90 54.65 -5.83
C ASN A 504 23.34 55.19 -5.79
N GLN A 505 23.70 55.88 -4.70
CA GLN A 505 25.06 56.40 -4.52
C GLN A 505 26.11 55.29 -4.53
N LEU A 506 25.86 54.21 -3.77
CA LEU A 506 26.74 53.06 -3.74
C LEU A 506 26.77 52.33 -5.09
N ALA A 507 25.63 52.17 -5.77
CA ALA A 507 25.57 51.53 -7.08
C ALA A 507 26.41 52.26 -8.14
N ARG A 508 26.42 53.59 -8.13
CA ARG A 508 27.28 54.40 -9.03
C ARG A 508 28.75 54.19 -8.76
N HIS A 509 29.12 54.13 -7.48
CA HIS A 509 30.49 53.82 -7.08
C HIS A 509 30.89 52.41 -7.52
N LEU A 510 30.03 51.41 -7.31
CA LEU A 510 30.24 50.04 -7.76
C LEU A 510 30.36 49.92 -9.29
N ARG A 511 29.56 50.67 -10.06
CA ARG A 511 29.74 50.74 -11.54
C ARG A 511 31.10 51.30 -11.93
N SER A 512 31.61 52.31 -11.21
CA SER A 512 32.95 52.84 -11.46
C SER A 512 34.07 51.85 -11.12
N ALA A 513 33.81 50.91 -10.22
CA ALA A 513 34.66 49.77 -9.85
C ALA A 513 34.46 48.54 -10.77
N GLY A 514 33.66 48.66 -11.83
CA GLY A 514 33.48 47.60 -12.84
C GLY A 514 32.30 46.66 -12.62
N VAL A 515 31.42 46.90 -11.64
CA VAL A 515 30.16 46.14 -11.51
C VAL A 515 29.20 46.49 -12.64
N GLY A 516 28.63 45.47 -13.27
CA GLY A 516 27.63 45.55 -14.35
C GLY A 516 26.98 44.18 -14.60
N PRO A 517 26.23 44.00 -15.70
CA PRO A 517 25.58 42.74 -16.06
C PRO A 517 26.53 41.55 -15.99
N GLU A 518 26.09 40.44 -15.40
CA GLU A 518 26.87 39.21 -15.20
C GLU A 518 28.17 39.37 -14.37
N VAL A 519 28.39 40.51 -13.73
CA VAL A 519 29.53 40.73 -12.83
C VAL A 519 29.12 40.42 -11.39
N LEU A 520 29.88 39.55 -10.75
CA LEU A 520 29.66 39.16 -9.35
C LEU A 520 30.37 40.10 -8.39
N ALA A 521 29.60 40.63 -7.44
CA ALA A 521 30.10 41.38 -6.30
C ALA A 521 29.94 40.55 -5.02
N GLY A 522 31.05 40.18 -4.39
CA GLY A 522 31.03 39.57 -3.07
C GLY A 522 30.52 40.56 -2.03
N ILE A 523 29.68 40.13 -1.10
CA ILE A 523 29.26 40.93 0.05
C ILE A 523 29.64 40.17 1.32
N MET A 524 30.64 40.67 2.04
CA MET A 524 31.06 40.14 3.33
C MET A 524 30.80 41.18 4.42
N MET A 525 29.63 41.12 5.05
CA MET A 525 29.20 42.08 6.06
C MET A 525 28.50 41.39 7.23
N GLN A 526 28.55 42.02 8.39
CA GLN A 526 27.64 41.68 9.47
C GLN A 526 26.25 42.25 9.18
N ARG A 527 25.21 41.68 9.83
CA ARG A 527 23.84 42.20 9.72
C ARG A 527 23.81 43.67 10.14
N SER A 528 23.38 44.54 9.23
CA SER A 528 23.31 45.99 9.41
C SER A 528 22.40 46.62 8.35
N LEU A 529 22.10 47.90 8.47
CA LEU A 529 21.44 48.65 7.39
C LEU A 529 22.29 48.64 6.11
N ASP A 530 23.61 48.75 6.27
CA ASP A 530 24.60 48.78 5.19
C ASP A 530 24.61 47.50 4.35
N MET A 531 24.34 46.34 4.95
CA MET A 531 24.23 45.07 4.22
C MET A 531 23.09 45.11 3.18
N VAL A 532 21.93 45.63 3.57
CA VAL A 532 20.77 45.74 2.65
C VAL A 532 21.01 46.83 1.61
N VAL A 533 21.62 47.95 2.00
CA VAL A 533 22.08 48.99 1.05
C VAL A 533 23.04 48.38 0.02
N GLY A 534 23.99 47.55 0.47
CA GLY A 534 24.95 46.84 -0.38
C GLY A 534 24.30 45.89 -1.38
N ILE A 535 23.37 45.04 -0.91
CA ILE A 535 22.62 44.12 -1.78
C ILE A 535 21.86 44.92 -2.86
N LEU A 536 21.07 45.92 -2.46
CA LEU A 536 20.32 46.74 -3.41
C LEU A 536 21.23 47.50 -4.37
N ALA A 537 22.38 47.98 -3.90
CA ALA A 537 23.33 48.72 -4.73
C ALA A 537 24.00 47.82 -5.77
N VAL A 538 24.36 46.59 -5.44
CA VAL A 538 24.90 45.62 -6.40
C VAL A 538 23.88 45.35 -7.51
N LEU A 539 22.63 45.08 -7.15
CA LEU A 539 21.55 44.86 -8.11
C LEU A 539 21.31 46.09 -8.99
N LYS A 540 21.27 47.29 -8.41
CA LYS A 540 21.11 48.57 -9.15
C LYS A 540 22.33 48.90 -10.02
N ALA A 541 23.52 48.48 -9.62
CA ALA A 541 24.72 48.59 -10.45
C ALA A 541 24.62 47.68 -11.68
N GLY A 542 23.78 46.65 -11.62
CA GLY A 542 23.52 45.67 -12.67
C GLY A 542 24.23 44.34 -12.45
N GLY A 543 24.91 44.17 -11.32
CA GLY A 543 25.63 42.94 -10.99
C GLY A 543 24.83 42.00 -10.09
N ALA A 544 25.39 40.80 -9.90
CA ALA A 544 24.87 39.79 -8.99
C ALA A 544 25.64 39.79 -7.67
N TYR A 545 24.94 39.66 -6.55
CA TYR A 545 25.62 39.58 -5.26
C TYR A 545 25.95 38.14 -4.87
N LEU A 546 27.10 37.95 -4.22
CA LEU A 546 27.53 36.71 -3.59
C LEU A 546 27.68 36.94 -2.08
N PRO A 547 26.76 36.46 -1.23
CA PRO A 547 26.91 36.60 0.21
C PRO A 547 28.05 35.72 0.72
N LEU A 548 28.96 36.33 1.46
CA LEU A 548 30.11 35.71 2.11
C LEU A 548 29.93 35.86 3.62
N ASP A 549 29.61 34.77 4.30
CA ASP A 549 29.40 34.78 5.75
C ASP A 549 30.74 34.99 6.48
N PRO A 550 30.92 36.06 7.25
CA PRO A 550 32.16 36.30 7.99
C PRO A 550 32.53 35.20 8.99
N GLU A 551 31.56 34.36 9.41
CA GLU A 551 31.79 33.24 10.32
C GLU A 551 32.37 31.99 9.63
N TYR A 552 32.41 31.96 8.30
CA TYR A 552 32.99 30.83 7.57
C TYR A 552 34.51 30.76 7.71
N PRO A 553 35.10 29.55 7.72
CA PRO A 553 36.54 29.39 7.70
C PRO A 553 37.18 30.10 6.50
N ALA A 554 38.37 30.66 6.68
CA ALA A 554 39.09 31.42 5.65
C ALA A 554 39.26 30.64 4.34
N ASP A 555 39.57 29.34 4.41
CA ASP A 555 39.72 28.48 3.23
C ASP A 555 38.42 28.36 2.43
N ARG A 556 37.27 28.36 3.11
CA ARG A 556 35.95 28.31 2.46
C ARG A 556 35.63 29.63 1.77
N LEU A 557 35.93 30.75 2.41
CA LEU A 557 35.77 32.08 1.82
C LEU A 557 36.69 32.26 0.60
N ALA A 558 37.96 31.87 0.73
CA ALA A 558 38.92 31.89 -0.38
C ALA A 558 38.46 31.04 -1.56
N PHE A 559 37.92 29.85 -1.27
CA PHE A 559 37.32 28.99 -2.29
C PHE A 559 36.15 29.68 -2.99
N MET A 560 35.18 30.22 -2.25
CA MET A 560 33.99 30.86 -2.84
C MET A 560 34.36 32.08 -3.69
N VAL A 561 35.30 32.92 -3.24
CA VAL A 561 35.77 34.09 -4.01
C VAL A 561 36.47 33.65 -5.29
N LYS A 562 37.31 32.62 -5.21
CA LYS A 562 38.04 32.10 -6.38
C LYS A 562 37.12 31.42 -7.39
N ASP A 563 36.21 30.57 -6.92
CA ASP A 563 35.29 29.78 -7.74
C ASP A 563 34.25 30.67 -8.44
N SER A 564 33.74 31.69 -7.75
CA SER A 564 32.81 32.66 -8.32
C SER A 564 33.45 33.67 -9.27
N ALA A 565 34.78 33.83 -9.24
CA ALA A 565 35.48 34.90 -9.94
C ALA A 565 34.90 36.30 -9.67
N ALA A 566 34.44 36.55 -8.44
CA ALA A 566 33.94 37.85 -8.01
C ALA A 566 34.98 38.95 -8.28
N GLN A 567 34.55 40.04 -8.93
CA GLN A 567 35.44 41.12 -9.38
C GLN A 567 35.50 42.30 -8.40
N VAL A 568 34.46 42.45 -7.59
CA VAL A 568 34.39 43.45 -6.53
C VAL A 568 33.96 42.78 -5.23
N LEU A 569 34.50 43.23 -4.12
CA LEU A 569 34.15 42.79 -2.79
C LEU A 569 33.70 43.98 -1.94
N LEU A 570 32.46 43.94 -1.46
CA LEU A 570 31.90 44.93 -0.57
C LEU A 570 31.98 44.41 0.88
N THR A 571 32.61 45.19 1.76
CA THR A 571 32.86 44.79 3.16
C THR A 571 32.79 45.99 4.12
N GLN A 572 33.04 45.73 5.41
CA GLN A 572 33.18 46.73 6.47
C GLN A 572 34.64 46.75 6.95
N LYS A 573 35.13 47.90 7.40
CA LYS A 573 36.51 48.08 7.85
C LYS A 573 36.93 47.08 8.94
N SER A 574 36.01 46.69 9.82
CA SER A 574 36.25 45.72 10.90
C SER A 574 36.52 44.29 10.39
N LEU A 575 36.06 43.96 9.18
CA LEU A 575 36.14 42.61 8.60
C LEU A 575 37.31 42.43 7.64
N LEU A 576 38.02 43.52 7.28
CA LEU A 576 39.16 43.47 6.36
C LEU A 576 40.23 42.46 6.77
N GLY A 577 40.49 42.29 8.07
CA GLY A 577 41.50 41.36 8.57
C GLY A 577 41.09 39.88 8.48
N LEU A 578 39.81 39.58 8.22
CA LEU A 578 39.29 38.22 8.06
C LEU A 578 39.29 37.76 6.60
N LEU A 579 39.46 38.69 5.67
CA LEU A 579 39.51 38.39 4.26
C LEU A 579 40.85 37.72 3.91
N PRO A 580 40.84 36.57 3.23
CA PRO A 580 42.06 35.98 2.69
C PRO A 580 42.68 36.94 1.66
N GLU A 581 43.99 36.86 1.43
CA GLU A 581 44.61 37.63 0.35
C GLU A 581 43.91 37.35 -0.98
N HIS A 582 43.28 38.39 -1.54
CA HIS A 582 42.53 38.33 -2.78
C HIS A 582 42.96 39.48 -3.70
N GLY A 583 43.05 39.21 -5.00
CA GLY A 583 43.39 40.22 -6.02
C GLY A 583 42.19 41.07 -6.46
N VAL A 584 41.12 41.09 -5.68
CA VAL A 584 39.80 41.66 -6.01
C VAL A 584 39.68 43.08 -5.45
N GLU A 585 39.09 44.00 -6.22
CA GLU A 585 38.84 45.37 -5.77
C GLU A 585 37.89 45.37 -4.56
N THR A 586 38.30 45.98 -3.45
CA THR A 586 37.55 45.91 -2.18
C THR A 586 37.05 47.29 -1.78
N VAL A 587 35.73 47.42 -1.64
CA VAL A 587 35.04 48.63 -1.21
C VAL A 587 34.60 48.46 0.25
N CYS A 588 35.09 49.32 1.13
CA CYS A 588 34.69 49.34 2.53
C CYS A 588 33.58 50.36 2.73
N ILE A 589 32.33 49.90 2.82
CA ILE A 589 31.15 50.78 2.79
C ILE A 589 31.19 51.88 3.85
N ASP A 590 31.75 51.59 5.04
CA ASP A 590 31.85 52.50 6.18
C ASP A 590 33.04 53.46 6.10
N ALA A 591 34.15 53.03 5.51
CA ALA A 591 35.35 53.86 5.34
C ALA A 591 35.26 54.76 4.08
N ASP A 592 34.69 54.25 3.00
CA ASP A 592 34.60 54.91 1.70
C ASP A 592 33.33 55.76 1.56
N TRP A 593 32.43 55.72 2.54
CA TRP A 593 31.16 56.48 2.53
C TRP A 593 31.32 57.97 2.19
N PRO A 594 32.34 58.71 2.69
CA PRO A 594 32.52 60.13 2.35
C PRO A 594 32.74 60.39 0.85
N VAL A 595 33.24 59.40 0.11
CA VAL A 595 33.41 59.44 -1.35
C VAL A 595 32.12 58.98 -2.04
N ILE A 596 31.51 57.89 -1.55
CA ILE A 596 30.26 57.34 -2.07
C ILE A 596 29.13 58.38 -1.99
N ALA A 597 29.02 59.10 -0.88
CA ALA A 597 27.99 60.10 -0.64
C ALA A 597 28.06 61.34 -1.57
N GLN A 598 29.13 61.50 -2.35
CA GLN A 598 29.25 62.56 -3.36
C GLN A 598 28.62 62.17 -4.70
N GLN A 599 28.29 60.89 -4.89
CA GLN A 599 27.60 60.42 -6.09
C GLN A 599 26.15 60.95 -6.13
N SER A 600 25.57 61.03 -7.32
CA SER A 600 24.15 61.40 -7.48
C SER A 600 23.23 60.41 -6.76
N GLU A 601 22.20 60.95 -6.12
CA GLU A 601 21.14 60.22 -5.40
C GLU A 601 20.06 59.69 -6.35
N ASP A 602 20.05 60.11 -7.62
CA ASP A 602 19.04 59.72 -8.61
C ASP A 602 19.20 58.26 -9.05
N ASN A 603 18.09 57.62 -9.42
CA ASN A 603 18.11 56.26 -9.99
C ASN A 603 19.06 56.18 -11.19
N LEU A 604 19.71 55.03 -11.33
CA LEU A 604 20.64 54.78 -12.42
C LEU A 604 19.87 54.36 -13.68
N GLU A 605 20.50 54.52 -14.84
CA GLU A 605 20.02 53.91 -16.07
C GLU A 605 20.01 52.37 -15.90
N HIS A 606 18.91 51.73 -16.28
CA HIS A 606 18.75 50.28 -16.23
C HIS A 606 19.62 49.64 -17.32
N ILE A 607 20.55 48.78 -16.91
CA ILE A 607 21.49 48.10 -17.83
C ILE A 607 21.40 46.59 -17.75
N SER A 608 20.53 46.04 -16.90
CA SER A 608 20.31 44.61 -16.71
C SER A 608 18.88 44.23 -17.06
N ASP A 609 18.69 42.98 -17.43
CA ASP A 609 17.40 42.39 -17.74
C ASP A 609 17.03 41.22 -16.80
N ALA A 610 15.89 40.58 -17.08
CA ALA A 610 15.38 39.51 -16.25
C ALA A 610 16.20 38.20 -16.33
N GLU A 611 17.01 38.03 -17.37
CA GLU A 611 17.85 36.84 -17.57
C GLU A 611 19.22 36.98 -16.90
N ASP A 612 19.64 38.22 -16.61
CA ASP A 612 20.85 38.49 -15.84
C ASP A 612 20.76 37.96 -14.40
N LEU A 613 21.93 37.53 -13.89
CA LEU A 613 22.07 37.04 -12.52
C LEU A 613 21.68 38.11 -11.49
N ALA A 614 20.87 37.71 -10.51
CA ALA A 614 20.60 38.50 -9.31
C ALA A 614 21.55 38.12 -8.17
N TYR A 615 21.83 36.82 -7.99
CA TYR A 615 22.75 36.34 -6.97
C TYR A 615 23.32 34.96 -7.24
N ILE A 616 24.38 34.64 -6.49
CA ILE A 616 24.87 33.27 -6.32
C ILE A 616 24.91 32.92 -4.83
N ILE A 617 24.24 31.83 -4.44
CA ILE A 617 24.32 31.31 -3.06
C ILE A 617 24.95 29.92 -3.07
N TYR A 618 26.01 29.74 -2.29
CA TYR A 618 26.67 28.44 -2.15
C TYR A 618 25.90 27.51 -1.21
N THR A 619 25.71 26.27 -1.66
CA THR A 619 25.13 25.17 -0.87
C THR A 619 26.13 24.05 -0.71
N SER A 620 25.92 23.17 0.28
CA SER A 620 26.76 21.98 0.45
C SER A 620 26.57 21.02 -0.72
N GLY A 621 27.64 20.76 -1.48
CA GLY A 621 27.60 19.76 -2.54
C GLY A 621 27.70 18.35 -1.98
N THR A 622 27.01 17.40 -2.63
CA THR A 622 27.11 15.95 -2.35
C THR A 622 28.53 15.40 -2.48
N THR A 623 29.42 16.11 -3.19
CA THR A 623 30.83 15.79 -3.39
C THR A 623 31.76 16.36 -2.31
N GLY A 624 31.22 17.02 -1.28
CA GLY A 624 32.00 17.66 -0.20
C GLY A 624 32.51 19.07 -0.54
N THR A 625 32.49 19.48 -1.81
CA THR A 625 32.80 20.84 -2.27
C THR A 625 31.53 21.69 -2.38
N PRO A 626 31.49 22.91 -1.83
CA PRO A 626 30.35 23.82 -2.01
C PRO A 626 30.06 24.10 -3.49
N LYS A 627 28.78 24.30 -3.84
CA LYS A 627 28.34 24.63 -5.21
C LYS A 627 27.52 25.92 -5.21
N GLY A 628 27.86 26.87 -6.08
CA GLY A 628 27.11 28.11 -6.27
C GLY A 628 25.82 27.88 -7.06
N VAL A 629 24.67 28.19 -6.46
CA VAL A 629 23.37 28.21 -7.13
C VAL A 629 23.17 29.60 -7.72
N MET A 630 23.14 29.68 -9.03
CA MET A 630 22.92 30.90 -9.81
C MET A 630 21.43 31.15 -9.97
N ILE A 631 20.97 32.34 -9.61
CA ILE A 631 19.57 32.73 -9.71
C ILE A 631 19.48 34.08 -10.43
N ASP A 632 18.74 34.10 -11.54
CA ASP A 632 18.45 35.30 -12.31
C ASP A 632 17.35 36.16 -11.69
N HIS A 633 17.23 37.38 -12.21
CA HIS A 633 16.22 38.34 -11.80
C HIS A 633 14.78 37.84 -12.05
N GLY A 634 14.54 37.12 -13.13
CA GLY A 634 13.24 36.58 -13.53
C GLY A 634 12.68 35.58 -12.52
N ILE A 635 13.48 34.59 -12.12
CA ILE A 635 13.16 33.58 -11.10
C ILE A 635 12.92 34.27 -9.75
N LEU A 636 13.83 35.17 -9.35
CA LEU A 636 13.71 35.87 -8.08
C LEU A 636 12.44 36.73 -8.03
N ARG A 637 12.08 37.35 -9.15
CA ARG A 637 10.85 38.13 -9.27
C ARG A 637 9.59 37.27 -9.12
N ILE A 638 9.54 36.07 -9.70
CA ILE A 638 8.40 35.16 -9.52
C ILE A 638 8.14 34.95 -8.03
N HIS A 639 9.21 34.72 -7.25
CA HIS A 639 9.09 34.58 -5.80
C HIS A 639 8.48 35.83 -5.13
N PHE A 640 9.00 37.04 -5.42
CA PHE A 640 8.44 38.28 -4.85
C PHE A 640 7.00 38.58 -5.27
N SER A 641 6.60 38.20 -6.49
CA SER A 641 5.23 38.37 -6.98
C SER A 641 4.24 37.44 -6.26
N GLN A 642 4.68 36.24 -5.85
CA GLN A 642 3.87 35.27 -5.13
C GLN A 642 3.76 35.58 -3.63
N VAL A 643 4.76 36.25 -3.03
CA VAL A 643 4.73 36.66 -1.62
C VAL A 643 3.61 37.68 -1.33
N ARG A 644 3.06 38.38 -2.34
CA ARG A 644 1.83 39.20 -2.20
C ARG A 644 0.56 38.39 -1.89
N PHE A 645 0.60 37.05 -1.83
CA PHE A 645 -0.52 36.19 -1.38
C PHE A 645 -0.60 35.94 0.13
N ILE A 646 0.11 36.71 0.97
CA ILE A 646 -0.13 36.75 2.42
C ILE A 646 -0.42 38.20 2.86
N SER A 647 -1.56 38.74 2.42
CA SER A 647 -2.27 39.85 3.09
C SER A 647 -3.63 39.29 3.50
N GLU A 648 -4.13 39.35 4.72
CA GLU A 648 -3.87 40.18 5.88
C GLU A 648 -3.99 39.29 7.12
N SER A 649 -2.89 38.94 7.78
CA SER A 649 -2.83 38.66 9.21
C SER A 649 -1.47 38.07 9.56
N THR A 650 -0.82 38.69 10.53
CA THR A 650 0.30 38.12 11.29
C THR A 650 1.68 38.19 10.63
N LEU A 651 2.28 39.38 10.71
CA LEU A 651 3.72 39.53 10.96
C LEU A 651 3.88 40.58 12.06
N MET A 652 3.48 40.20 13.29
CA MET A 652 4.16 40.72 14.47
C MET A 652 5.46 39.93 14.58
N MET A 653 6.59 40.62 14.40
CA MET A 653 7.87 40.16 14.96
C MET A 653 7.83 40.21 16.48
#